data_AF-A8REL0-F1
#
_entry.id   AF-A8REL0-F1
#
_cell.length_a   1.000
_cell.length_b   1.000
_cell.length_c   1.000
_cell.angle_alpha   90.00
_cell.angle_beta   90.00
_cell.angle_gamma   90.00
#
_symmetry.space_group_name_H-M   'P 1'
#
loop_
_entity.id
_entity.type
_entity.pdbx_description
1 polymer ?
#
loop_
_entity_poly.entity_id
_entity_poly.type
_entity_poly.pdbx_seq_one_letter_code
_entity_poly.pdbx_strand_id
1 'polypeptide(L)'
;MQKGIYGKDYTMTWTKGKCSKAMLALLLASYMVSNCATPIIANTNTRNAVVKERVTYSEDALRRMTNPVPQHYTVQKQELWQMSSNTRLVILANEENMKNNRLKEVVQLVNSEFMDKEIGANKSTPLAMIYAPRDAISTSDILVTVDRKNPISEETVSEEAYKIEIDENGVRLTGASETAVLYGLRTIQQLMIANDGLVYGTIVDYPDMKERRIHVDCARKYISKNWFIRLIREMSYMKMNALQMHFSENLGFRIECETDPAIVSKDGYLTKQEVREIIAEANKYGVKIIPSFDSPGHVDQILKAHPEFGQVSNTGEHYKSGLDITNPKAVEYIRSLYSEYMDLFEGCTDFHIGGDEYMEFDRPPFTTQYQSVLNEYAKKTYGEGYTWKDAVAGYINDLAEFVHERGFTPRIWNDGIYYGESYAPQKIKMHDYIGIDFWSQMSWNPSIAKLQTFVDKGHDTIYNINASFFYYVLRNDKPTDGREQHSFDNLNADKKIFEEFTPGKFQSNTVDDNSAFIKGASLGIWCDNPNLVDEEVIMDDIHDEMRALASKSWNTQSNANYTFEQFKESYTKLGNVAGYEKGTKLPYSGEVILADDLGKVTLRYVTEDGKSIKNDAVKYGKIGENFEFNADAIYGYRLLSEQSVQGIYQKEEAVYTFVYELYCDKTQLRKEIEQPLLTEHYIRETISDYTNAYTQAKIVYEKENSTQLEVDQALQTLLKAKEKAIHLDFYPLYVEAMYPLTNEGYISGYEEYLNAVEKGRAALKDQALTVDDMRACFDEIVAAKGKLMKPDGNIPTVKATDAYYSSGVYPADKYSYEKMLDHDPSTKTWFNADQTKDKTIQFVFPNVVKMSQIKIEQPKDCGEDIIEGADVEVSLDGQQWTKVGDLNNVLDKTITFEGTNVKYVQIRLTKDKKKWYQIQDIYFTFEQIQEDNTLRDLIQEAENLDYLTKDIDYVSELVDKLIAAQKAYIHKEEDTQKVEDDLRKAMQALQTSGVLDFTELNELIAYAEKIDLSNYTNTEEFAEALKAAKECAINARSQREITAAKNQLKNAIDTLEEKEETPVDKKVLEEKLCEAKALDATKYTKESYQVLEKAIKEAEGVLHDQDATQEDVNRQVLNLKAAIDALEVIDVKPIDPIKPSEPTDPMDNETTEIPNTADRSNLGIWIDLLGVSTIVLRCEYAKRKYKR
;
A
#
# COMPACT_ATOMS: atom_id res chain seq x y z
N MET A 1 -47.25 -24.04 36.06
CA MET A 1 -48.11 -23.12 36.85
C MET A 1 -47.74 -21.70 36.42
N GLN A 2 -48.47 -21.14 35.44
CA GLN A 2 -49.48 -20.04 35.52
C GLN A 2 -48.84 -18.69 35.12
N LYS A 3 -48.96 -18.18 33.87
CA LYS A 3 -50.08 -17.53 33.12
C LYS A 3 -50.34 -16.03 33.42
N GLY A 4 -50.41 -15.21 32.35
CA GLY A 4 -51.14 -13.92 32.24
C GLY A 4 -50.33 -12.82 31.50
N ILE A 5 -50.45 -12.55 30.19
CA ILE A 5 -51.52 -11.94 29.34
C ILE A 5 -51.49 -10.38 29.24
N TYR A 6 -51.06 -9.91 28.04
CA TYR A 6 -51.48 -8.77 27.16
C TYR A 6 -51.76 -7.33 27.66
N GLY A 7 -51.24 -6.34 26.88
CA GLY A 7 -52.09 -5.28 26.29
C GLY A 7 -51.53 -3.85 26.07
N LYS A 8 -51.21 -3.53 24.79
CA LYS A 8 -51.53 -2.30 23.98
C LYS A 8 -51.10 -0.86 24.37
N ASP A 9 -50.23 -0.30 23.51
CA ASP A 9 -50.44 0.80 22.53
C ASP A 9 -50.91 2.24 22.87
N TYR A 10 -50.07 3.18 22.40
CA TYR A 10 -50.28 4.51 21.76
C TYR A 10 -50.64 5.81 22.52
N THR A 11 -49.71 6.78 22.38
CA THR A 11 -49.80 8.25 22.12
C THR A 11 -50.67 9.19 22.97
N MET A 12 -50.11 10.36 23.34
CA MET A 12 -50.72 11.67 23.03
C MET A 12 -49.80 12.88 23.27
N THR A 13 -49.89 13.80 22.32
CA THR A 13 -49.48 15.22 22.29
C THR A 13 -50.22 16.09 23.31
N TRP A 14 -49.68 17.27 23.69
CA TRP A 14 -50.47 18.47 24.03
C TRP A 14 -49.68 19.79 23.88
N THR A 15 -50.39 20.82 23.46
CA THR A 15 -49.96 22.20 23.13
C THR A 15 -50.51 23.27 24.10
N LYS A 16 -49.90 24.47 24.07
CA LYS A 16 -50.46 25.87 23.99
C LYS A 16 -50.39 26.86 25.19
N GLY A 17 -49.89 28.07 24.87
CA GLY A 17 -50.39 29.43 25.25
C GLY A 17 -49.41 30.30 26.07
N LYS A 18 -49.16 31.62 25.88
CA LYS A 18 -49.77 32.75 25.09
C LYS A 18 -48.78 33.96 24.98
N CYS A 19 -49.10 34.90 24.08
CA CYS A 19 -48.29 35.99 23.46
C CYS A 19 -48.28 37.40 24.11
N SER A 20 -47.31 38.27 23.70
CA SER A 20 -47.48 39.63 23.09
C SER A 20 -46.13 40.19 22.57
N LYS A 21 -45.83 40.25 21.25
CA LYS A 21 -45.90 41.39 20.28
C LYS A 21 -45.25 42.72 20.75
N ALA A 22 -44.36 43.41 20.01
CA ALA A 22 -44.24 43.58 18.56
C ALA A 22 -42.84 44.03 18.03
N MET A 23 -42.52 43.56 16.80
CA MET A 23 -41.82 44.14 15.60
C MET A 23 -40.62 45.10 15.76
N LEU A 24 -39.49 44.96 15.03
CA LEU A 24 -39.33 44.84 13.56
C LEU A 24 -37.87 44.42 13.19
N ALA A 25 -37.71 43.64 12.09
CA ALA A 25 -36.49 43.36 11.28
C ALA A 25 -35.33 42.58 11.95
N LEU A 26 -34.72 41.51 11.40
CA LEU A 26 -34.79 40.84 10.09
C LEU A 26 -34.26 39.40 10.33
N LEU A 27 -34.98 38.39 9.83
CA LEU A 27 -34.74 36.96 9.98
C LEU A 27 -34.49 36.36 8.59
N LEU A 28 -33.80 35.20 8.59
CA LEU A 28 -33.50 34.21 7.53
C LEU A 28 -32.01 34.22 7.15
N ALA A 29 -31.21 33.16 7.33
CA ALA A 29 -31.50 31.76 7.61
C ALA A 29 -30.35 31.10 8.40
N SER A 30 -30.74 30.23 9.34
CA SER A 30 -29.87 29.33 10.08
C SER A 30 -30.43 27.92 9.90
N TYR A 31 -29.72 27.05 9.18
CA TYR A 31 -29.69 25.60 9.42
C TYR A 31 -28.54 25.00 8.60
N MET A 32 -27.38 24.86 9.26
CA MET A 32 -26.27 23.92 9.06
C MET A 32 -25.08 24.48 9.87
N VAL A 33 -24.18 23.61 10.33
CA VAL A 33 -23.08 23.85 11.29
C VAL A 33 -23.47 23.65 12.76
N SER A 34 -23.29 22.42 13.21
CA SER A 34 -23.01 22.07 14.61
C SER A 34 -22.18 20.79 14.64
N ASN A 35 -20.87 20.92 14.45
CA ASN A 35 -19.82 20.05 15.02
C ASN A 35 -18.45 20.53 14.54
N CYS A 36 -17.76 21.28 15.41
CA CYS A 36 -16.30 21.32 15.58
C CYS A 36 -15.95 22.58 16.39
N ALA A 37 -15.89 22.43 17.71
CA ALA A 37 -15.19 23.36 18.60
C ALA A 37 -14.84 22.62 19.89
N THR A 38 -13.67 21.99 19.92
CA THR A 38 -13.00 21.60 21.17
C THR A 38 -12.26 22.83 21.71
N PRO A 39 -12.37 23.16 23.01
CA PRO A 39 -11.62 24.25 23.59
C PRO A 39 -10.18 23.83 23.87
N ILE A 40 -9.23 24.67 23.44
CA ILE A 40 -7.82 24.63 23.82
C ILE A 40 -7.75 25.04 25.30
N ILE A 41 -7.39 24.10 26.19
CA ILE A 41 -7.02 24.39 27.58
C ILE A 41 -5.50 24.47 27.65
N ALA A 42 -5.00 25.67 27.94
CA ALA A 42 -3.60 25.91 28.27
C ALA A 42 -3.22 25.17 29.56
N ASN A 43 -2.22 24.29 29.49
CA ASN A 43 -1.79 23.50 30.64
C ASN A 43 -0.65 24.24 31.36
N THR A 44 -0.97 24.79 32.53
CA THR A 44 0.01 25.29 33.49
C THR A 44 0.45 24.15 34.40
N ASN A 45 1.77 24.07 34.64
CA ASN A 45 2.42 23.11 35.51
C ASN A 45 1.70 22.90 36.86
N THR A 46 1.04 21.76 37.04
CA THR A 46 0.86 21.11 38.35
C THR A 46 0.70 19.60 38.13
N ARG A 47 1.42 18.80 38.94
CA ARG A 47 1.34 17.33 38.97
C ARG A 47 -0.11 16.88 39.13
N ASN A 48 -0.70 16.32 38.08
CA ASN A 48 -1.93 15.53 38.17
C ASN A 48 -1.65 14.14 37.61
N ALA A 49 -1.95 13.12 38.42
CA ALA A 49 -1.98 11.74 37.98
C ALA A 49 -2.88 11.63 36.74
N VAL A 50 -2.32 11.13 35.63
CA VAL A 50 -3.10 10.78 34.45
C VAL A 50 -4.06 9.67 34.86
N VAL A 51 -5.33 10.02 35.05
CA VAL A 51 -6.40 9.01 35.06
C VAL A 51 -6.46 8.52 33.62
N LYS A 52 -5.70 7.46 33.29
CA LYS A 52 -5.99 6.66 32.09
C LYS A 52 -7.44 6.20 32.24
N GLU A 53 -8.30 6.55 31.30
CA GLU A 53 -9.60 5.88 31.18
C GLU A 53 -9.35 4.38 31.27
N ARG A 54 -10.03 3.70 32.20
CA ARG A 54 -9.92 2.25 32.35
C ARG A 54 -10.56 1.61 31.12
N VAL A 55 -9.76 1.33 30.11
CA VAL A 55 -10.15 0.47 28.98
C VAL A 55 -10.53 -0.88 29.58
N THR A 56 -11.79 -1.26 29.44
CA THR A 56 -12.27 -2.57 29.87
C THR A 56 -12.26 -3.48 28.64
N TYR A 57 -11.42 -4.50 28.68
CA TYR A 57 -11.30 -5.49 27.62
C TYR A 57 -12.30 -6.62 27.86
N SER A 58 -13.11 -6.93 26.85
CA SER A 58 -13.90 -8.16 26.84
C SER A 58 -13.06 -9.32 26.31
N GLU A 59 -13.38 -10.53 26.74
CA GLU A 59 -12.70 -11.77 26.31
C GLU A 59 -12.80 -11.93 24.78
N ASP A 60 -13.97 -11.69 24.19
CA ASP A 60 -14.17 -11.70 22.74
C ASP A 60 -13.27 -10.69 22.02
N ALA A 61 -13.13 -9.47 22.55
CA ALA A 61 -12.28 -8.47 21.92
C ALA A 61 -10.81 -8.91 21.93
N LEU A 62 -10.35 -9.54 23.01
CA LEU A 62 -8.97 -10.02 23.11
C LEU A 62 -8.70 -11.23 22.22
N ARG A 63 -9.65 -12.18 22.11
CA ARG A 63 -9.51 -13.34 21.20
C ARG A 63 -9.43 -12.91 19.73
N ARG A 64 -10.14 -11.85 19.34
CA ARG A 64 -10.09 -11.31 17.97
C ARG A 64 -8.76 -10.71 17.59
N MET A 65 -7.94 -10.27 18.55
CA MET A 65 -6.64 -9.63 18.31
C MET A 65 -5.57 -10.58 17.78
N THR A 66 -5.91 -11.84 17.57
CA THR A 66 -5.00 -12.89 17.12
C THR A 66 -5.60 -13.63 15.92
N ASN A 67 -4.75 -14.16 15.05
CA ASN A 67 -5.15 -15.06 13.97
C ASN A 67 -4.15 -16.23 13.89
N PRO A 68 -4.59 -17.48 14.15
CA PRO A 68 -5.97 -17.90 14.37
C PRO A 68 -6.49 -17.46 15.73
N VAL A 69 -7.82 -17.43 15.83
CA VAL A 69 -8.54 -17.00 17.02
C VAL A 69 -8.51 -18.12 18.05
N PRO A 70 -8.06 -17.85 19.29
CA PRO A 70 -7.85 -18.88 20.29
C PRO A 70 -9.17 -19.44 20.81
N GLN A 71 -9.12 -20.63 21.38
CA GLN A 71 -10.25 -21.27 22.06
C GLN A 71 -10.74 -20.39 23.22
N HIS A 72 -9.86 -20.10 24.18
CA HIS A 72 -10.21 -19.38 25.40
C HIS A 72 -9.22 -18.26 25.73
N TYR A 73 -9.76 -17.13 26.19
CA TYR A 73 -9.00 -16.07 26.87
C TYR A 73 -9.86 -15.54 28.03
N THR A 74 -9.64 -16.07 29.22
CA THR A 74 -10.38 -15.69 30.42
C THR A 74 -9.70 -14.51 31.10
N VAL A 75 -10.40 -13.38 31.22
CA VAL A 75 -9.87 -12.18 31.88
C VAL A 75 -10.04 -12.30 33.39
N GLN A 76 -8.94 -12.17 34.12
CA GLN A 76 -8.94 -12.22 35.60
C GLN A 76 -8.89 -10.82 36.21
N LYS A 77 -8.08 -9.91 35.63
CA LYS A 77 -7.98 -8.50 36.02
C LYS A 77 -7.84 -7.64 34.77
N GLN A 78 -8.33 -6.41 34.82
CA GLN A 78 -8.20 -5.43 33.72
C GLN A 78 -6.81 -4.74 33.70
N GLU A 79 -5.82 -5.37 34.31
CA GLU A 79 -4.43 -4.90 34.33
C GLU A 79 -3.71 -5.39 33.08
N LEU A 80 -2.73 -4.60 32.62
CA LEU A 80 -1.98 -4.88 31.40
C LEU A 80 -0.53 -5.17 31.76
N TRP A 81 -0.05 -6.35 31.41
CA TRP A 81 1.38 -6.66 31.40
C TRP A 81 1.98 -6.13 30.10
N GLN A 82 3.04 -5.34 30.21
CA GLN A 82 3.78 -4.81 29.07
C GLN A 82 5.24 -5.22 29.18
N MET A 83 5.89 -5.44 28.03
CA MET A 83 7.33 -5.67 28.01
C MET A 83 8.06 -4.43 28.53
N SER A 84 9.05 -4.64 29.39
CA SER A 84 9.93 -3.58 29.90
C SER A 84 11.33 -3.77 29.34
N SER A 85 12.23 -2.79 29.55
CA SER A 85 13.63 -2.96 29.16
C SER A 85 14.31 -4.14 29.89
N ASN A 86 13.80 -4.53 31.06
CA ASN A 86 14.30 -5.68 31.81
C ASN A 86 13.73 -7.04 31.34
N THR A 87 12.77 -7.06 30.42
CA THR A 87 12.11 -8.31 30.01
C THR A 87 13.09 -9.31 29.37
N ARG A 88 13.01 -10.57 29.80
CA ARG A 88 13.80 -11.69 29.27
C ARG A 88 12.88 -12.83 28.84
N LEU A 89 13.35 -13.63 27.90
CA LEU A 89 12.77 -14.94 27.57
C LEU A 89 13.50 -16.00 28.42
N VAL A 90 12.77 -16.63 29.34
CA VAL A 90 13.35 -17.54 30.32
C VAL A 90 12.86 -18.96 30.06
N ILE A 91 13.77 -19.88 29.77
CA ILE A 91 13.48 -21.31 29.75
C ILE A 91 13.70 -21.87 31.16
N LEU A 92 12.70 -22.57 31.70
CA LEU A 92 12.83 -23.19 33.02
C LEU A 92 14.01 -24.19 33.04
N ALA A 93 15.00 -23.95 33.89
CA ALA A 93 16.18 -24.81 34.03
C ALA A 93 15.83 -26.13 34.75
N ASN A 94 15.52 -27.16 33.97
CA ASN A 94 15.40 -28.54 34.43
C ASN A 94 16.09 -29.48 33.43
N GLU A 95 16.30 -30.74 33.79
CA GLU A 95 17.05 -31.69 32.94
C GLU A 95 16.45 -31.85 31.53
N GLU A 96 15.12 -31.84 31.42
CA GLU A 96 14.40 -32.00 30.16
C GLU A 96 14.62 -30.80 29.23
N ASN A 97 14.36 -29.58 29.71
CA ASN A 97 14.48 -28.34 28.93
C ASN A 97 15.92 -27.99 28.57
N MET A 98 16.88 -28.26 29.47
CA MET A 98 18.31 -27.98 29.23
C MET A 98 18.89 -28.86 28.12
N LYS A 99 18.35 -30.07 27.90
CA LYS A 99 18.74 -31.00 26.84
C LYS A 99 17.91 -30.81 25.56
N ASN A 100 16.91 -29.95 25.59
CA ASN A 100 15.96 -29.75 24.51
C ASN A 100 16.45 -28.69 23.51
N ASN A 101 17.23 -29.12 22.52
CA ASN A 101 17.72 -28.24 21.46
C ASN A 101 16.59 -27.59 20.66
N ARG A 102 15.48 -28.31 20.44
CA ARG A 102 14.36 -27.78 19.66
C ARG A 102 13.66 -26.63 20.37
N LEU A 103 13.47 -26.73 21.69
CA LEU A 103 12.91 -25.64 22.49
C LEU A 103 13.81 -24.40 22.45
N LYS A 104 15.14 -24.61 22.54
CA LYS A 104 16.13 -23.52 22.39
C LYS A 104 15.97 -22.81 21.04
N GLU A 105 15.91 -23.57 19.95
CA GLU A 105 15.73 -23.03 18.59
C GLU A 105 14.41 -22.25 18.43
N VAL A 106 13.31 -22.74 19.00
CA VAL A 106 12.01 -22.05 18.98
C VAL A 106 12.09 -20.68 19.67
N VAL A 107 12.70 -20.63 20.86
CA VAL A 107 12.85 -19.37 21.60
C VAL A 107 13.75 -18.39 20.82
N GLN A 108 14.85 -18.88 20.23
CA GLN A 108 15.72 -18.07 19.38
C GLN A 108 15.00 -17.55 18.13
N LEU A 109 14.24 -18.41 17.47
CA LEU A 109 13.47 -18.05 16.28
C LEU A 109 12.48 -16.93 16.59
N VAL A 110 11.63 -17.11 17.60
CA VAL A 110 10.59 -16.12 17.88
C VAL A 110 11.19 -14.81 18.42
N ASN A 111 12.30 -14.85 19.15
CA ASN A 111 13.02 -13.63 19.53
C ASN A 111 13.54 -12.86 18.30
N SER A 112 14.04 -13.58 17.29
CA SER A 112 14.40 -12.96 16.00
C SER A 112 13.18 -12.36 15.28
N GLU A 113 12.03 -13.03 15.35
CA GLU A 113 10.77 -12.50 14.81
C GLU A 113 10.28 -11.27 15.59
N PHE A 114 10.49 -11.21 16.92
CA PHE A 114 10.16 -10.04 17.74
C PHE A 114 11.02 -8.84 17.32
N MET A 115 12.32 -9.04 17.08
CA MET A 115 13.20 -7.98 16.61
C MET A 115 12.76 -7.39 15.26
N ASP A 116 12.47 -8.25 14.30
CA ASP A 116 12.01 -7.86 12.96
C ASP A 116 10.67 -7.12 13.00
N LYS A 117 9.78 -7.52 13.93
CA LYS A 117 8.49 -6.87 14.18
C LYS A 117 8.55 -5.68 15.13
N GLU A 118 9.74 -5.26 15.57
CA GLU A 118 9.93 -4.20 16.57
C GLU A 118 9.16 -4.40 17.90
N ILE A 119 9.00 -5.66 18.32
CA ILE A 119 8.32 -6.02 19.57
C ILE A 119 9.32 -5.97 20.73
N GLY A 120 8.95 -5.25 21.79
CA GLY A 120 9.73 -5.10 23.01
C GLY A 120 10.05 -3.64 23.33
N ALA A 121 10.43 -3.37 24.58
CA ALA A 121 10.69 -2.01 25.05
C ALA A 121 11.86 -1.33 24.32
N ASN A 122 12.86 -2.12 23.93
CA ASN A 122 14.01 -1.71 23.13
C ASN A 122 13.86 -2.30 21.72
N LYS A 123 12.98 -1.71 20.91
CA LYS A 123 12.70 -2.13 19.53
C LYS A 123 13.96 -2.57 18.78
N SER A 124 13.85 -3.65 18.02
CA SER A 124 14.94 -4.23 17.20
C SER A 124 16.19 -4.67 17.98
N THR A 125 16.12 -4.74 19.31
CA THR A 125 17.15 -5.38 20.17
C THR A 125 16.61 -6.75 20.62
N PRO A 126 17.42 -7.82 20.63
CA PRO A 126 16.98 -9.10 21.14
C PRO A 126 16.66 -9.02 22.63
N LEU A 127 15.61 -9.72 23.07
CA LEU A 127 15.43 -10.03 24.48
C LEU A 127 16.53 -10.99 24.93
N ALA A 128 17.04 -10.85 26.16
CA ALA A 128 17.93 -11.85 26.71
C ALA A 128 17.21 -13.20 26.81
N MET A 129 17.91 -14.27 26.42
CA MET A 129 17.40 -15.63 26.52
C MET A 129 18.24 -16.40 27.54
N ILE A 130 17.61 -16.92 28.58
CA ILE A 130 18.33 -17.62 29.64
C ILE A 130 17.64 -18.92 30.07
N TYR A 131 18.46 -19.85 30.56
CA TYR A 131 18.00 -20.92 31.43
C TYR A 131 18.08 -20.47 32.88
N ALA A 132 16.96 -20.49 33.59
CA ALA A 132 16.89 -20.05 34.99
C ALA A 132 16.04 -20.98 35.87
N PRO A 133 16.42 -21.21 37.15
CA PRO A 133 15.54 -21.83 38.13
C PRO A 133 14.38 -20.89 38.50
N ARG A 134 13.32 -21.43 39.12
CA ARG A 134 12.08 -20.67 39.39
C ARG A 134 12.27 -19.42 40.25
N ASP A 135 13.25 -19.42 41.14
CA ASP A 135 13.59 -18.32 42.06
C ASP A 135 14.40 -17.19 41.39
N ALA A 136 14.93 -17.41 40.19
CA ALA A 136 15.65 -16.40 39.40
C ALA A 136 14.77 -15.71 38.33
N ILE A 137 13.47 -16.03 38.30
CA ILE A 137 12.48 -15.47 37.37
C ILE A 137 11.94 -14.16 37.94
N SER A 138 11.92 -13.12 37.12
CA SER A 138 11.35 -11.80 37.43
C SER A 138 9.92 -11.70 36.92
N THR A 139 9.12 -10.80 37.50
CA THR A 139 7.76 -10.47 37.02
C THR A 139 7.76 -9.82 35.64
N SER A 140 8.91 -9.31 35.19
CA SER A 140 9.13 -8.77 33.84
C SER A 140 9.42 -9.84 32.79
N ASP A 141 9.59 -11.11 33.17
CA ASP A 141 10.00 -12.17 32.24
C ASP A 141 8.81 -12.88 31.59
N ILE A 142 9.10 -13.51 30.46
CA ILE A 142 8.25 -14.54 29.85
C ILE A 142 8.90 -15.89 30.15
N LEU A 143 8.32 -16.65 31.06
CA LEU A 143 8.73 -18.00 31.37
C LEU A 143 8.16 -18.98 30.35
N VAL A 144 9.02 -19.80 29.76
CA VAL A 144 8.71 -20.85 28.80
C VAL A 144 8.99 -22.21 29.42
N THR A 145 8.03 -23.12 29.33
CA THR A 145 8.15 -24.51 29.78
C THR A 145 7.45 -25.45 28.81
N VAL A 146 8.05 -26.62 28.57
CA VAL A 146 7.38 -27.76 27.93
C VAL A 146 6.93 -28.73 29.01
N ASP A 147 5.67 -29.17 28.96
CA ASP A 147 5.13 -30.23 29.82
C ASP A 147 4.42 -31.28 28.97
N ARG A 148 5.13 -32.40 28.75
CA ARG A 148 4.62 -33.54 27.97
C ARG A 148 3.79 -34.51 28.80
N LYS A 149 3.82 -34.39 30.13
CA LYS A 149 3.26 -35.41 31.04
C LYS A 149 1.86 -35.06 31.50
N ASN A 150 1.60 -33.78 31.68
CA ASN A 150 0.31 -33.30 32.13
C ASN A 150 -0.48 -32.68 30.97
N PRO A 151 -1.79 -32.98 30.85
CA PRO A 151 -2.62 -32.30 29.85
C PRO A 151 -2.67 -30.80 30.16
N ILE A 152 -2.60 -29.99 29.12
CA ILE A 152 -2.72 -28.53 29.21
C ILE A 152 -4.14 -28.12 29.64
N SER A 153 -5.14 -28.86 29.16
CA SER A 153 -6.56 -28.71 29.46
C SER A 153 -7.24 -30.09 29.45
N GLU A 154 -8.33 -30.26 30.19
CA GLU A 154 -9.16 -31.46 30.13
C GLU A 154 -9.96 -31.57 28.81
N GLU A 155 -10.06 -30.47 28.06
CA GLU A 155 -10.82 -30.36 26.81
C GLU A 155 -10.07 -30.92 25.58
N THR A 156 -8.75 -31.14 25.69
CA THR A 156 -7.92 -31.56 24.55
C THR A 156 -6.76 -32.45 24.96
N VAL A 157 -6.34 -33.32 24.03
CA VAL A 157 -5.10 -34.12 24.12
C VAL A 157 -4.11 -33.72 23.03
N SER A 158 -4.31 -32.57 22.37
CA SER A 158 -3.44 -32.12 21.29
C SER A 158 -2.04 -31.79 21.81
N GLU A 159 -1.01 -32.27 21.09
CA GLU A 159 0.38 -31.87 21.35
C GLU A 159 0.68 -30.42 20.93
N GLU A 160 -0.25 -29.78 20.21
CA GLU A 160 -0.19 -28.36 19.83
C GLU A 160 -0.86 -27.45 20.88
N ALA A 161 -1.39 -28.02 21.97
CA ALA A 161 -2.05 -27.26 23.04
C ALA A 161 -1.05 -26.49 23.91
N TYR A 162 -1.40 -25.26 24.28
CA TYR A 162 -0.61 -24.44 25.20
C TYR A 162 -1.49 -23.60 26.12
N LYS A 163 -0.90 -23.18 27.25
CA LYS A 163 -1.50 -22.29 28.23
C LYS A 163 -0.57 -21.10 28.50
N ILE A 164 -1.13 -19.90 28.49
CA ILE A 164 -0.45 -18.65 28.88
C ILE A 164 -1.15 -18.10 30.10
N GLU A 165 -0.43 -17.95 31.20
CA GLU A 165 -0.91 -17.29 32.41
C GLU A 165 -0.25 -15.92 32.54
N ILE A 166 -1.05 -14.88 32.75
CA ILE A 166 -0.61 -13.48 32.84
C ILE A 166 -1.14 -12.90 34.15
N ASP A 167 -0.25 -12.62 35.09
CA ASP A 167 -0.62 -12.03 36.39
C ASP A 167 0.51 -11.18 36.98
N GLU A 168 0.39 -10.79 38.25
CA GLU A 168 1.41 -10.04 38.99
C GLU A 168 2.79 -10.72 39.06
N ASN A 169 2.88 -12.02 38.78
CA ASN A 169 4.12 -12.79 38.74
C ASN A 169 4.70 -12.91 37.31
N GLY A 170 4.17 -12.16 36.34
CA GLY A 170 4.65 -12.11 34.96
C GLY A 170 3.89 -13.05 34.02
N VAL A 171 4.54 -13.42 32.91
CA VAL A 171 3.94 -14.25 31.84
C VAL A 171 4.53 -15.65 31.89
N ARG A 172 3.68 -16.67 31.95
CA ARG A 172 4.10 -18.08 31.96
C ARG A 172 3.42 -18.86 30.85
N LEU A 173 4.20 -19.27 29.86
CA LEU A 173 3.81 -20.12 28.76
C LEU A 173 4.21 -21.57 29.04
N THR A 174 3.22 -22.45 29.09
CA THR A 174 3.39 -23.91 29.14
C THR A 174 2.83 -24.53 27.87
N GLY A 175 3.66 -25.23 27.09
CA GLY A 175 3.22 -25.95 25.89
C GLY A 175 3.31 -27.47 26.08
N ALA A 176 2.42 -28.21 25.43
CA ALA A 176 2.47 -29.68 25.39
C ALA A 176 3.67 -30.23 24.58
N SER A 177 4.22 -29.40 23.69
CA SER A 177 5.40 -29.67 22.86
C SER A 177 6.16 -28.38 22.55
N GLU A 178 7.30 -28.48 21.88
CA GLU A 178 8.05 -27.32 21.37
C GLU A 178 7.25 -26.55 20.31
N THR A 179 6.44 -27.25 19.49
CA THR A 179 5.53 -26.61 18.51
C THR A 179 4.43 -25.84 19.23
N ALA A 180 3.89 -26.37 20.33
CA ALA A 180 2.93 -25.63 21.15
C ALA A 180 3.55 -24.37 21.77
N VAL A 181 4.82 -24.43 22.19
CA VAL A 181 5.56 -23.24 22.64
C VAL A 181 5.73 -22.23 21.51
N LEU A 182 6.11 -22.68 20.30
CA LEU A 182 6.20 -21.80 19.12
C LEU A 182 4.89 -21.06 18.89
N TYR A 183 3.76 -21.77 18.91
CA TYR A 183 2.43 -21.19 18.73
C TYR A 183 2.00 -20.28 19.88
N GLY A 184 2.34 -20.61 21.13
CA GLY A 184 2.07 -19.75 22.27
C GLY A 184 2.87 -18.45 22.25
N LEU A 185 4.16 -18.50 21.86
CA LEU A 185 4.97 -17.30 21.69
C LEU A 185 4.46 -16.42 20.54
N ARG A 186 3.88 -17.00 19.48
CA ARG A 186 3.21 -16.24 18.41
C ARG A 186 1.91 -15.60 18.86
N THR A 187 1.14 -16.24 19.72
CA THR A 187 -0.02 -15.61 20.34
C THR A 187 0.41 -14.40 21.19
N ILE A 188 1.52 -14.51 21.93
CA ILE A 188 2.11 -13.35 22.63
C ILE A 188 2.52 -12.27 21.61
N GLN A 189 3.19 -12.66 20.51
CA GLN A 189 3.60 -11.76 19.43
C GLN A 189 2.41 -10.95 18.87
N GLN A 190 1.34 -11.63 18.50
CA GLN A 190 0.16 -11.03 17.90
C GLN A 190 -0.55 -10.09 18.86
N LEU A 191 -0.66 -10.47 20.14
CA LEU A 191 -1.23 -9.60 21.17
C LEU A 191 -0.35 -8.36 21.44
N MET A 192 0.98 -8.47 21.35
CA MET A 192 1.87 -7.31 21.42
C MET A 192 1.66 -6.37 20.23
N ILE A 193 1.53 -6.89 19.02
CA ILE A 193 1.25 -6.08 17.82
C ILE A 193 -0.12 -5.40 17.93
N ALA A 194 -1.13 -6.14 18.38
CA ALA A 194 -2.50 -5.66 18.41
C ALA A 194 -2.81 -4.71 19.57
N ASN A 195 -2.15 -4.86 20.72
CA ASN A 195 -2.54 -4.18 21.97
C ASN A 195 -1.35 -3.61 22.78
N ASP A 196 -0.11 -3.77 22.33
CA ASP A 196 1.10 -3.32 23.05
C ASP A 196 1.19 -3.90 24.48
N GLY A 197 0.63 -5.09 24.71
CA GLY A 197 0.61 -5.76 26.00
C GLY A 197 -0.41 -6.88 26.13
N LEU A 198 -0.34 -7.64 27.23
CA LEU A 198 -1.21 -8.76 27.57
C LEU A 198 -2.10 -8.40 28.76
N VAL A 199 -3.41 -8.56 28.63
CA VAL A 199 -4.35 -8.36 29.75
C VAL A 199 -4.24 -9.53 30.72
N TYR A 200 -4.31 -9.25 32.03
CA TYR A 200 -4.18 -10.27 33.06
C TYR A 200 -5.30 -11.31 32.96
N GLY A 201 -4.90 -12.57 32.89
CA GLY A 201 -5.81 -13.66 32.58
C GLY A 201 -5.13 -14.97 32.24
N THR A 202 -5.89 -15.86 31.64
CA THR A 202 -5.41 -17.16 31.16
C THR A 202 -5.89 -17.40 29.74
N ILE A 203 -4.95 -17.72 28.87
CA ILE A 203 -5.23 -18.22 27.51
C ILE A 203 -4.99 -19.72 27.53
N VAL A 204 -6.00 -20.49 27.13
CA VAL A 204 -5.88 -21.93 26.88
C VAL A 204 -6.26 -22.13 25.43
N ASP A 205 -5.35 -22.69 24.64
CA ASP A 205 -5.55 -22.73 23.20
C ASP A 205 -4.97 -24.00 22.58
N TYR A 206 -5.66 -24.47 21.54
CA TYR A 206 -5.39 -25.72 20.83
C TYR A 206 -6.21 -25.77 19.53
N PRO A 207 -5.78 -26.54 18.52
CA PRO A 207 -6.53 -26.69 17.28
C PRO A 207 -7.63 -27.75 17.39
N ASP A 208 -8.76 -27.49 16.73
CA ASP A 208 -9.83 -28.47 16.52
C ASP A 208 -9.47 -29.48 15.42
N MET A 209 -8.74 -29.05 14.39
CA MET A 209 -8.25 -29.92 13.30
C MET A 209 -6.75 -30.17 13.42
N LYS A 210 -6.33 -31.44 13.40
CA LYS A 210 -4.91 -31.83 13.54
C LYS A 210 -4.04 -31.40 12.37
N GLU A 211 -4.57 -31.45 11.15
CA GLU A 211 -3.86 -31.07 9.93
C GLU A 211 -4.53 -29.87 9.24
N ARG A 212 -3.74 -28.83 8.98
CA ARG A 212 -4.19 -27.56 8.43
C ARG A 212 -3.28 -27.23 7.26
N ARG A 213 -3.72 -27.59 6.06
CA ARG A 213 -2.84 -27.85 4.91
C ARG A 213 -3.00 -26.85 3.78
N ILE A 214 -1.89 -26.59 3.09
CA ILE A 214 -1.87 -26.01 1.73
C ILE A 214 -1.32 -27.07 0.78
N HIS A 215 -2.03 -27.29 -0.33
CA HIS A 215 -1.57 -28.08 -1.47
C HIS A 215 -1.12 -27.12 -2.58
N VAL A 216 0.05 -27.37 -3.16
CA VAL A 216 0.62 -26.54 -4.23
C VAL A 216 0.93 -27.41 -5.44
N ASP A 217 0.20 -27.18 -6.54
CA ASP A 217 0.58 -27.64 -7.89
C ASP A 217 1.82 -26.87 -8.33
N CYS A 218 2.97 -27.43 -7.97
CA CYS A 218 4.28 -26.99 -8.40
C CYS A 218 4.81 -27.87 -9.54
N ALA A 219 3.95 -28.64 -10.22
CA ALA A 219 4.26 -29.52 -11.33
C ALA A 219 4.00 -28.82 -12.66
N ARG A 220 2.77 -28.32 -12.86
CA ARG A 220 2.41 -27.59 -14.09
C ARG A 220 3.17 -26.27 -14.18
N LYS A 221 3.25 -25.55 -13.06
CA LYS A 221 4.00 -24.30 -12.90
C LYS A 221 5.25 -24.50 -12.05
N TYR A 222 6.38 -23.97 -12.50
CA TYR A 222 7.55 -23.85 -11.62
C TYR A 222 7.30 -22.81 -10.53
N ILE A 223 7.47 -23.21 -9.27
CA ILE A 223 7.40 -22.37 -8.08
C ILE A 223 8.78 -22.38 -7.39
N SER A 224 9.30 -21.20 -7.07
CA SER A 224 10.66 -21.04 -6.55
C SER A 224 10.79 -21.47 -5.09
N LYS A 225 12.00 -21.90 -4.69
CA LYS A 225 12.34 -22.20 -3.29
C LYS A 225 11.96 -21.06 -2.34
N ASN A 226 12.27 -19.82 -2.71
CA ASN A 226 12.03 -18.66 -1.84
C ASN A 226 10.53 -18.40 -1.64
N TRP A 227 9.70 -18.73 -2.64
CA TRP A 227 8.25 -18.70 -2.49
C TRP A 227 7.76 -19.72 -1.47
N PHE A 228 8.25 -20.97 -1.54
CA PHE A 228 7.92 -22.00 -0.55
C PHE A 228 8.37 -21.63 0.86
N ILE A 229 9.58 -21.10 1.01
CA ILE A 229 10.08 -20.61 2.31
C ILE A 229 9.16 -19.51 2.86
N ARG A 230 8.75 -18.54 2.04
CA ARG A 230 7.80 -17.50 2.46
C ARG A 230 6.46 -18.09 2.89
N LEU A 231 5.89 -19.01 2.09
CA LEU A 231 4.64 -19.69 2.42
C LEU A 231 4.74 -20.44 3.75
N ILE A 232 5.81 -21.19 3.98
CA ILE A 232 6.04 -21.95 5.23
C ILE A 232 6.03 -21.01 6.44
N ARG A 233 6.70 -19.86 6.35
CA ARG A 233 6.73 -18.87 7.44
C ARG A 233 5.34 -18.30 7.72
N GLU A 234 4.61 -17.94 6.67
CA GLU A 234 3.22 -17.45 6.76
C GLU A 234 2.28 -18.48 7.40
N MET A 235 2.30 -19.71 6.87
CA MET A 235 1.53 -20.84 7.39
C MET A 235 1.78 -21.02 8.88
N SER A 236 3.05 -21.07 9.25
CA SER A 236 3.47 -21.22 10.64
C SER A 236 2.98 -20.05 11.50
N TYR A 237 3.09 -18.80 11.05
CA TYR A 237 2.57 -17.62 11.76
C TYR A 237 1.07 -17.75 12.08
N MET A 238 0.32 -18.36 11.16
CA MET A 238 -1.09 -18.71 11.30
C MET A 238 -1.36 -20.09 11.93
N LYS A 239 -0.33 -20.72 12.49
CA LYS A 239 -0.40 -22.06 13.09
C LYS A 239 -0.91 -23.14 12.13
N MET A 240 -0.82 -22.97 10.82
CA MET A 240 -0.99 -24.02 9.82
C MET A 240 0.27 -24.89 9.77
N ASN A 241 0.13 -26.19 9.53
CA ASN A 241 1.19 -27.14 9.89
C ASN A 241 1.53 -28.18 8.80
N ALA A 242 0.92 -28.15 7.61
CA ALA A 242 1.22 -29.11 6.55
C ALA A 242 1.26 -28.47 5.17
N LEU A 243 2.26 -28.80 4.36
CA LEU A 243 2.41 -28.33 2.98
C LEU A 243 2.58 -29.55 2.06
N GLN A 244 1.64 -29.75 1.14
CA GLN A 244 1.73 -30.78 0.11
C GLN A 244 2.36 -30.20 -1.15
N MET A 245 3.52 -30.73 -1.54
CA MET A 245 4.23 -30.34 -2.76
C MET A 245 3.87 -31.32 -3.87
N HIS A 246 2.99 -30.92 -4.77
CA HIS A 246 2.57 -31.71 -5.93
C HIS A 246 3.48 -31.39 -7.11
N PHE A 247 4.48 -32.24 -7.35
CA PHE A 247 5.62 -31.95 -8.22
C PHE A 247 5.66 -32.75 -9.53
N SER A 248 4.69 -33.65 -9.74
CA SER A 248 4.54 -34.47 -10.95
C SER A 248 3.10 -34.39 -11.46
N GLU A 249 2.92 -34.03 -12.73
CA GLU A 249 1.61 -33.91 -13.39
C GLU A 249 1.79 -33.92 -14.95
N ASN A 250 0.73 -33.71 -15.73
CA ASN A 250 0.65 -33.77 -17.18
C ASN A 250 1.54 -32.73 -17.92
N LEU A 251 1.69 -31.52 -17.37
CA LEU A 251 2.49 -30.45 -17.97
C LEU A 251 3.95 -30.42 -17.48
N GLY A 252 4.28 -31.09 -16.38
CA GLY A 252 5.63 -31.00 -15.85
C GLY A 252 6.00 -31.95 -14.71
N PHE A 253 7.31 -32.08 -14.55
CA PHE A 253 7.96 -32.83 -13.48
C PHE A 253 9.07 -31.93 -12.91
N ARG A 254 8.83 -31.37 -11.73
CA ARG A 254 9.48 -30.12 -11.27
C ARG A 254 10.44 -30.28 -10.10
N ILE A 255 10.78 -31.51 -9.74
CA ILE A 255 11.95 -31.79 -8.91
C ILE A 255 12.98 -32.52 -9.78
N GLU A 256 14.25 -32.20 -9.58
CA GLU A 256 15.39 -32.89 -10.17
C GLU A 256 15.30 -34.42 -9.98
N CYS A 257 15.38 -35.16 -11.10
CA CYS A 257 15.35 -36.62 -11.15
C CYS A 257 16.67 -37.15 -11.72
N GLU A 258 17.37 -37.98 -10.94
CA GLU A 258 18.59 -38.68 -11.34
C GLU A 258 18.28 -40.03 -11.97
N THR A 259 17.20 -40.71 -11.56
CA THR A 259 16.78 -42.00 -12.10
C THR A 259 16.39 -41.89 -13.57
N ASP A 260 15.65 -40.85 -13.94
CA ASP A 260 15.41 -40.48 -15.33
C ASP A 260 15.41 -38.96 -15.52
N PRO A 261 16.55 -38.37 -15.95
CA PRO A 261 16.61 -36.94 -16.24
C PRO A 261 15.73 -36.50 -17.43
N ALA A 262 15.20 -37.41 -18.24
CA ALA A 262 14.44 -37.07 -19.44
C ALA A 262 13.02 -36.54 -19.13
N ILE A 263 12.41 -36.94 -18.01
CA ILE A 263 11.09 -36.45 -17.59
C ILE A 263 11.11 -35.04 -17.00
N VAL A 264 12.27 -34.59 -16.49
CA VAL A 264 12.42 -33.31 -15.79
C VAL A 264 12.10 -32.14 -16.72
N SER A 265 11.24 -31.24 -16.26
CA SER A 265 10.86 -30.04 -17.01
C SER A 265 12.04 -29.09 -17.24
N LYS A 266 12.33 -28.76 -18.50
CA LYS A 266 13.52 -27.98 -18.90
C LYS A 266 13.38 -26.47 -18.71
N ASP A 267 12.16 -26.00 -18.57
CA ASP A 267 11.78 -24.59 -18.37
C ASP A 267 11.81 -24.17 -16.88
N GLY A 268 12.18 -25.08 -15.97
CA GLY A 268 12.41 -24.80 -14.55
C GLY A 268 12.13 -26.00 -13.66
N TYR A 269 12.92 -26.21 -12.60
CA TYR A 269 12.69 -27.26 -11.60
C TYR A 269 13.45 -26.91 -10.32
N LEU A 270 13.02 -27.47 -9.19
CA LEU A 270 13.74 -27.42 -7.93
C LEU A 270 14.83 -28.50 -7.91
N THR A 271 16.05 -28.11 -7.56
CA THR A 271 17.12 -29.07 -7.29
C THR A 271 16.84 -29.84 -6.00
N LYS A 272 17.42 -31.04 -5.86
CA LYS A 272 17.31 -31.81 -4.59
C LYS A 272 17.83 -31.02 -3.38
N GLN A 273 18.86 -30.20 -3.58
CA GLN A 273 19.39 -29.34 -2.53
C GLN A 273 18.40 -28.26 -2.10
N GLU A 274 17.70 -27.63 -3.04
CA GLU A 274 16.66 -26.65 -2.73
C GLU A 274 15.48 -27.29 -2.00
N VAL A 275 15.06 -28.50 -2.40
CA VAL A 275 14.04 -29.26 -1.66
C VAL A 275 14.47 -29.54 -0.21
N ARG A 276 15.72 -29.93 0.02
CA ARG A 276 16.24 -30.10 1.40
C ARG A 276 16.24 -28.81 2.20
N GLU A 277 16.52 -27.67 1.56
CA GLU A 277 16.42 -26.36 2.20
C GLU A 277 14.97 -25.99 2.55
N ILE A 278 14.01 -26.32 1.69
CA ILE A 278 12.56 -26.17 1.96
C ILE A 278 12.17 -27.02 3.17
N ILE A 279 12.56 -28.31 3.20
CA ILE A 279 12.26 -29.23 4.32
C ILE A 279 12.88 -28.72 5.62
N ALA A 280 14.13 -28.23 5.58
CA ALA A 280 14.80 -27.69 6.76
C ALA A 280 14.07 -26.45 7.31
N GLU A 281 13.63 -25.54 6.44
CA GLU A 281 12.84 -24.38 6.86
C GLU A 281 11.46 -24.81 7.39
N ALA A 282 10.80 -25.76 6.74
CA ALA A 282 9.52 -26.32 7.19
C ALA A 282 9.63 -26.89 8.61
N ASN A 283 10.64 -27.71 8.88
CA ASN A 283 10.93 -28.27 10.21
C ASN A 283 11.20 -27.17 11.24
N LYS A 284 12.00 -26.16 10.88
CA LYS A 284 12.27 -25.00 11.74
C LYS A 284 10.99 -24.26 12.12
N TYR A 285 10.00 -24.22 11.24
CA TYR A 285 8.72 -23.56 11.41
C TYR A 285 7.59 -24.52 11.84
N GLY A 286 7.87 -25.77 12.18
CA GLY A 286 6.83 -26.72 12.61
C GLY A 286 5.78 -27.02 11.52
N VAL A 287 6.16 -26.92 10.25
CA VAL A 287 5.35 -27.29 9.09
C VAL A 287 5.89 -28.60 8.54
N LYS A 288 5.05 -29.61 8.35
CA LYS A 288 5.44 -30.85 7.68
C LYS A 288 5.34 -30.71 6.17
N ILE A 289 6.25 -31.35 5.44
CA ILE A 289 6.18 -31.49 3.99
C ILE A 289 5.55 -32.84 3.64
N ILE A 290 4.63 -32.84 2.68
CA ILE A 290 4.03 -34.04 2.09
C ILE A 290 4.42 -34.06 0.60
N PRO A 291 5.39 -34.88 0.18
CA PRO A 291 5.65 -35.10 -1.24
C PRO A 291 4.42 -35.69 -1.92
N SER A 292 4.09 -35.18 -3.10
CA SER A 292 2.98 -35.66 -3.91
C SER A 292 3.44 -35.94 -5.35
N PHE A 293 3.43 -37.22 -5.70
CA PHE A 293 3.71 -37.75 -7.03
C PHE A 293 2.45 -38.48 -7.48
N ASP A 294 1.84 -38.00 -8.55
CA ASP A 294 0.65 -38.62 -9.09
C ASP A 294 0.90 -39.86 -9.98
N SER A 295 0.10 -40.91 -9.74
CA SER A 295 -0.03 -42.09 -10.59
C SER A 295 -1.29 -42.88 -10.20
N PRO A 296 -1.95 -43.63 -11.12
CA PRO A 296 -1.54 -43.89 -12.50
C PRO A 296 -2.07 -42.86 -13.51
N GLY A 297 -2.90 -41.89 -13.08
CA GLY A 297 -3.34 -40.74 -13.88
C GLY A 297 -2.28 -39.64 -13.95
N HIS A 298 -2.53 -38.62 -14.78
CA HIS A 298 -1.72 -37.40 -14.88
C HIS A 298 -0.22 -37.61 -15.14
N VAL A 299 0.17 -38.74 -15.72
CA VAL A 299 1.57 -39.08 -16.01
C VAL A 299 2.04 -38.61 -17.40
N ASP A 300 1.33 -37.69 -18.07
CA ASP A 300 1.64 -37.31 -19.46
C ASP A 300 3.08 -36.83 -19.64
N GLN A 301 3.64 -36.10 -18.67
CA GLN A 301 5.02 -35.66 -18.74
C GLN A 301 6.01 -36.83 -18.77
N ILE A 302 5.73 -37.89 -18.00
CA ILE A 302 6.51 -39.13 -18.02
C ILE A 302 6.31 -39.85 -19.36
N LEU A 303 5.07 -39.95 -19.85
CA LEU A 303 4.73 -40.64 -21.09
C LEU A 303 5.21 -39.91 -22.36
N LYS A 304 5.54 -38.62 -22.28
CA LYS A 304 6.26 -37.91 -23.37
C LYS A 304 7.67 -38.47 -23.56
N ALA A 305 8.35 -38.85 -22.49
CA ALA A 305 9.67 -39.49 -22.55
C ALA A 305 9.56 -41.01 -22.80
N HIS A 306 8.55 -41.64 -22.20
CA HIS A 306 8.34 -43.09 -22.21
C HIS A 306 6.92 -43.46 -22.70
N PRO A 307 6.60 -43.23 -23.99
CA PRO A 307 5.27 -43.55 -24.52
C PRO A 307 4.93 -45.04 -24.44
N GLU A 308 5.94 -45.92 -24.38
CA GLU A 308 5.77 -47.36 -24.23
C GLU A 308 5.17 -47.79 -22.87
N PHE A 309 5.13 -46.88 -21.88
CA PHE A 309 4.55 -47.14 -20.56
C PHE A 309 3.09 -46.68 -20.43
N GLY A 310 2.48 -46.14 -21.48
CA GLY A 310 1.06 -45.76 -21.47
C GLY A 310 0.12 -46.97 -21.56
N GLN A 311 -1.05 -46.92 -20.90
CA GLN A 311 -2.01 -48.02 -20.87
C GLN A 311 -2.40 -48.48 -22.26
N VAL A 312 -2.22 -49.77 -22.55
CA VAL A 312 -2.53 -50.33 -23.87
C VAL A 312 -4.04 -50.53 -24.04
N SER A 313 -4.58 -50.05 -25.16
CA SER A 313 -5.97 -50.21 -25.57
C SER A 313 -6.24 -51.59 -26.19
N ASN A 314 -7.51 -51.92 -26.40
CA ASN A 314 -7.91 -53.13 -27.13
C ASN A 314 -7.52 -53.14 -28.62
N THR A 315 -7.04 -52.01 -29.16
CA THR A 315 -6.46 -51.89 -30.51
C THR A 315 -4.94 -51.90 -30.51
N GLY A 316 -4.29 -51.93 -29.34
CA GLY A 316 -2.83 -51.94 -29.20
C GLY A 316 -2.20 -50.53 -29.15
N GLU A 317 -2.99 -49.47 -29.02
CA GLU A 317 -2.49 -48.10 -28.88
C GLU A 317 -2.20 -47.78 -27.40
N HIS A 318 -1.16 -46.98 -27.15
CA HIS A 318 -0.80 -46.53 -25.80
C HIS A 318 -1.55 -45.25 -25.43
N TYR A 319 -2.20 -45.24 -24.26
CA TYR A 319 -2.82 -44.04 -23.71
C TYR A 319 -1.76 -43.00 -23.33
N LYS A 320 -2.03 -41.73 -23.58
CA LYS A 320 -1.04 -40.66 -23.41
C LYS A 320 -1.03 -40.03 -22.02
N SER A 321 -2.06 -40.29 -21.22
CA SER A 321 -2.31 -39.61 -19.95
C SER A 321 -2.47 -40.56 -18.76
N GLY A 322 -2.20 -41.85 -18.96
CA GLY A 322 -2.34 -42.85 -17.91
C GLY A 322 -1.39 -44.02 -18.09
N LEU A 323 -0.73 -44.40 -16.99
CA LEU A 323 0.24 -45.49 -16.92
C LEU A 323 -0.40 -46.85 -17.20
N ASP A 324 0.29 -47.74 -17.92
CA ASP A 324 -0.12 -49.13 -18.05
C ASP A 324 0.11 -49.91 -16.74
N ILE A 325 -0.91 -49.92 -15.89
CA ILE A 325 -0.91 -50.68 -14.63
C ILE A 325 -0.87 -52.20 -14.84
N THR A 326 -1.06 -52.68 -16.08
CA THR A 326 -0.97 -54.10 -16.43
C THR A 326 0.44 -54.52 -16.90
N ASN A 327 1.31 -53.55 -17.15
CA ASN A 327 2.67 -53.77 -17.61
C ASN A 327 3.65 -53.75 -16.42
N PRO A 328 4.22 -54.90 -16.02
CA PRO A 328 5.11 -54.96 -14.85
C PRO A 328 6.36 -54.09 -14.98
N LYS A 329 6.84 -53.82 -16.21
CA LYS A 329 7.98 -52.92 -16.42
C LYS A 329 7.63 -51.45 -16.18
N ALA A 330 6.41 -51.03 -16.55
CA ALA A 330 5.94 -49.68 -16.29
C ALA A 330 5.77 -49.45 -14.78
N VAL A 331 5.20 -50.44 -14.08
CA VAL A 331 5.06 -50.42 -12.61
C VAL A 331 6.42 -50.41 -11.91
N GLU A 332 7.38 -51.23 -12.35
CA GLU A 332 8.75 -51.23 -11.81
C GLU A 332 9.46 -49.90 -12.04
N TYR A 333 9.30 -49.31 -13.23
CA TYR A 333 9.83 -47.99 -13.55
C TYR A 333 9.26 -46.91 -12.61
N ILE A 334 7.95 -46.84 -12.41
CA ILE A 334 7.35 -45.90 -11.46
C ILE A 334 7.88 -46.13 -10.04
N ARG A 335 7.97 -47.38 -9.57
CA ARG A 335 8.56 -47.69 -8.24
C ARG A 335 10.01 -47.23 -8.10
N SER A 336 10.79 -47.21 -9.17
CA SER A 336 12.16 -46.67 -9.15
C SER A 336 12.18 -45.15 -8.91
N LEU A 337 11.28 -44.40 -9.56
CA LEU A 337 11.13 -42.97 -9.32
C LEU A 337 10.64 -42.70 -7.89
N TYR A 338 9.63 -43.44 -7.41
CA TYR A 338 9.16 -43.33 -6.02
C TYR A 338 10.28 -43.61 -5.01
N SER A 339 11.18 -44.56 -5.29
CA SER A 339 12.32 -44.84 -4.40
C SER A 339 13.23 -43.63 -4.25
N GLU A 340 13.55 -42.95 -5.34
CA GLU A 340 14.37 -41.74 -5.32
C GLU A 340 13.73 -40.61 -4.50
N TYR A 341 12.43 -40.39 -4.64
CA TYR A 341 11.74 -39.34 -3.88
C TYR A 341 11.51 -39.72 -2.43
N MET A 342 11.26 -41.01 -2.11
CA MET A 342 11.23 -41.46 -0.72
C MET A 342 12.57 -41.23 -0.02
N ASP A 343 13.70 -41.42 -0.71
CA ASP A 343 15.03 -41.11 -0.19
C ASP A 343 15.25 -39.59 -0.02
N LEU A 344 14.75 -38.77 -0.96
CA LEU A 344 14.87 -37.31 -0.88
C LEU A 344 14.06 -36.72 0.29
N PHE A 345 12.88 -37.28 0.54
CA PHE A 345 11.93 -36.85 1.56
C PHE A 345 12.03 -37.69 2.85
N GLU A 346 13.16 -38.38 3.07
CA GLU A 346 13.43 -39.10 4.31
C GLU A 346 13.23 -38.18 5.53
N GLY A 347 12.43 -38.63 6.50
CA GLY A 347 12.03 -37.86 7.68
C GLY A 347 10.67 -37.15 7.57
N CYS A 348 10.08 -37.05 6.37
CA CYS A 348 8.66 -36.74 6.22
C CYS A 348 7.80 -37.96 6.61
N THR A 349 6.57 -37.73 7.09
CA THR A 349 5.70 -38.79 7.65
C THR A 349 4.69 -39.36 6.65
N ASP A 350 4.41 -38.63 5.59
CA ASP A 350 3.33 -38.90 4.65
C ASP A 350 3.85 -38.81 3.21
N PHE A 351 3.26 -39.57 2.30
CA PHE A 351 3.55 -39.47 0.87
C PHE A 351 2.24 -39.64 0.09
N HIS A 352 1.89 -38.65 -0.72
CA HIS A 352 0.69 -38.70 -1.54
C HIS A 352 1.02 -39.37 -2.88
N ILE A 353 0.40 -40.52 -3.15
CA ILE A 353 0.69 -41.39 -4.30
C ILE A 353 -0.26 -41.14 -5.50
N GLY A 354 -1.17 -40.17 -5.35
CA GLY A 354 -2.09 -39.74 -6.41
C GLY A 354 -3.37 -40.57 -6.42
N GLY A 355 -3.72 -41.08 -7.60
CA GLY A 355 -4.84 -42.00 -7.80
C GLY A 355 -6.12 -41.34 -8.30
N ASP A 356 -6.06 -40.06 -8.65
CA ASP A 356 -7.11 -39.29 -9.30
C ASP A 356 -7.09 -39.44 -10.83
N GLU A 357 -8.27 -39.25 -11.41
CA GLU A 357 -8.57 -39.11 -12.84
C GLU A 357 -7.77 -39.99 -13.82
N TYR A 358 -7.43 -41.23 -13.41
CA TYR A 358 -6.69 -42.17 -14.27
C TYR A 358 -7.30 -42.27 -15.68
N MET A 359 -8.64 -42.39 -15.73
CA MET A 359 -9.46 -42.16 -16.92
C MET A 359 -10.88 -41.77 -16.49
N GLU A 360 -11.65 -41.14 -17.39
CA GLU A 360 -13.09 -40.94 -17.19
C GLU A 360 -13.85 -42.28 -17.36
N PHE A 361 -14.07 -42.98 -16.26
CA PHE A 361 -14.55 -44.37 -16.27
C PHE A 361 -15.99 -44.59 -16.79
N ASP A 362 -16.78 -43.54 -16.97
CA ASP A 362 -18.17 -43.60 -17.44
C ASP A 362 -18.33 -43.36 -18.95
N ARG A 363 -17.26 -43.06 -19.68
CA ARG A 363 -17.35 -42.64 -21.09
C ARG A 363 -16.16 -43.08 -21.97
N PRO A 364 -16.27 -42.94 -23.30
CA PRO A 364 -15.13 -43.15 -24.19
C PRO A 364 -13.97 -42.17 -23.90
N PRO A 365 -12.71 -42.57 -24.09
CA PRO A 365 -12.30 -43.85 -24.67
C PRO A 365 -12.28 -45.01 -23.67
N PHE A 366 -12.45 -44.80 -22.36
CA PHE A 366 -12.38 -45.87 -21.37
C PHE A 366 -13.34 -47.02 -21.67
N THR A 367 -14.63 -46.72 -21.79
CA THR A 367 -15.69 -47.74 -21.98
C THR A 367 -15.57 -48.51 -23.29
N THR A 368 -14.90 -47.94 -24.30
CA THR A 368 -14.79 -48.54 -25.63
C THR A 368 -13.43 -49.19 -25.91
N GLN A 369 -12.36 -48.72 -25.26
CA GLN A 369 -10.99 -49.10 -25.60
C GLN A 369 -10.22 -49.76 -24.45
N TYR A 370 -10.42 -49.33 -23.21
CA TYR A 370 -9.55 -49.74 -22.09
C TYR A 370 -10.24 -50.67 -21.08
N GLN A 371 -11.55 -50.52 -20.90
CA GLN A 371 -12.30 -51.30 -19.91
C GLN A 371 -12.17 -52.82 -20.14
N SER A 372 -12.22 -53.29 -21.40
CA SER A 372 -12.06 -54.71 -21.71
C SER A 372 -10.66 -55.23 -21.38
N VAL A 373 -9.62 -54.43 -21.63
CA VAL A 373 -8.22 -54.81 -21.35
C VAL A 373 -8.01 -54.99 -19.85
N LEU A 374 -8.44 -54.00 -19.05
CA LEU A 374 -8.33 -54.04 -17.60
C LEU A 374 -9.21 -55.12 -16.97
N ASN A 375 -10.39 -55.39 -17.52
CA ASN A 375 -11.22 -56.52 -17.09
C ASN A 375 -10.52 -57.87 -17.31
N GLU A 376 -9.94 -58.09 -18.49
CA GLU A 376 -9.22 -59.34 -18.77
C GLU A 376 -7.96 -59.48 -17.91
N TYR A 377 -7.23 -58.39 -17.67
CA TYR A 377 -6.12 -58.39 -16.72
C TYR A 377 -6.57 -58.75 -15.31
N ALA A 378 -7.64 -58.13 -14.80
CA ALA A 378 -8.16 -58.41 -13.46
C ALA A 378 -8.62 -59.86 -13.31
N LYS A 379 -9.32 -60.40 -14.31
CA LYS A 379 -9.73 -61.82 -14.33
C LYS A 379 -8.53 -62.76 -14.28
N LYS A 380 -7.51 -62.47 -15.10
CA LYS A 380 -6.29 -63.29 -15.16
C LYS A 380 -5.49 -63.23 -13.86
N THR A 381 -5.45 -62.08 -13.21
CA THR A 381 -4.60 -61.83 -12.04
C THR A 381 -5.29 -62.26 -10.74
N TYR A 382 -6.57 -61.95 -10.57
CA TYR A 382 -7.30 -62.15 -9.31
C TYR A 382 -8.39 -63.23 -9.38
N GLY A 383 -8.78 -63.67 -10.59
CA GLY A 383 -9.73 -64.76 -10.82
C GLY A 383 -11.07 -64.32 -11.43
N GLU A 384 -11.96 -65.28 -11.66
CA GLU A 384 -13.25 -65.02 -12.30
C GLU A 384 -14.12 -64.04 -11.49
N GLY A 385 -14.69 -63.08 -12.21
CA GLY A 385 -15.55 -62.03 -11.65
C GLY A 385 -14.85 -60.81 -11.06
N TYR A 386 -13.51 -60.71 -11.09
CA TYR A 386 -12.80 -59.45 -10.85
C TYR A 386 -12.84 -58.57 -12.11
N THR A 387 -12.80 -57.25 -11.91
CA THR A 387 -13.03 -56.26 -12.98
C THR A 387 -11.92 -55.20 -12.99
N TRP A 388 -11.97 -54.29 -13.96
CA TRP A 388 -11.05 -53.15 -14.04
C TRP A 388 -10.92 -52.35 -12.72
N LYS A 389 -11.99 -52.28 -11.90
CA LYS A 389 -11.96 -51.61 -10.58
C LYS A 389 -10.95 -52.26 -9.65
N ASP A 390 -10.87 -53.59 -9.72
CA ASP A 390 -9.94 -54.39 -8.92
C ASP A 390 -8.51 -54.29 -9.45
N ALA A 391 -8.32 -54.08 -10.76
CA ALA A 391 -7.00 -53.78 -11.32
C ALA A 391 -6.45 -52.45 -10.79
N VAL A 392 -7.26 -51.39 -10.82
CA VAL A 392 -6.90 -50.07 -10.29
C VAL A 392 -6.64 -50.14 -8.77
N ALA A 393 -7.56 -50.74 -8.02
CA ALA A 393 -7.42 -50.91 -6.58
C ALA A 393 -6.17 -51.74 -6.21
N GLY A 394 -5.85 -52.78 -6.96
CA GLY A 394 -4.65 -53.58 -6.78
C GLY A 394 -3.37 -52.76 -6.99
N TYR A 395 -3.29 -51.98 -8.08
CA TYR A 395 -2.15 -51.09 -8.32
C TYR A 395 -1.93 -50.10 -7.17
N ILE A 396 -3.02 -49.46 -6.70
CA ILE A 396 -2.96 -48.47 -5.63
C ILE A 396 -2.55 -49.12 -4.31
N ASN A 397 -3.07 -50.31 -3.98
CA ASN A 397 -2.64 -51.06 -2.81
C ASN A 397 -1.17 -51.44 -2.87
N ASP A 398 -0.69 -51.98 -3.99
CA ASP A 398 0.70 -52.38 -4.17
C ASP A 398 1.66 -51.18 -4.00
N LEU A 399 1.29 -50.01 -4.55
CA LEU A 399 2.09 -48.79 -4.42
C LEU A 399 2.02 -48.22 -3.00
N ALA A 400 0.84 -48.25 -2.37
CA ALA A 400 0.67 -47.85 -0.98
C ALA A 400 1.48 -48.73 -0.02
N GLU A 401 1.47 -50.05 -0.20
CA GLU A 401 2.31 -50.99 0.54
C GLU A 401 3.79 -50.68 0.35
N PHE A 402 4.24 -50.47 -0.89
CA PHE A 402 5.63 -50.14 -1.20
C PHE A 402 6.16 -48.88 -0.50
N VAL A 403 5.31 -47.86 -0.39
CA VAL A 403 5.60 -46.60 0.30
C VAL A 403 5.52 -46.78 1.82
N HIS A 404 4.54 -47.55 2.29
CA HIS A 404 4.33 -47.84 3.71
C HIS A 404 5.49 -48.64 4.32
N GLU A 405 6.01 -49.63 3.59
CA GLU A 405 7.17 -50.44 4.01
C GLU A 405 8.45 -49.60 4.24
N ARG A 406 8.51 -48.37 3.70
CA ARG A 406 9.60 -47.41 3.93
C ARG A 406 9.30 -46.36 4.99
N GLY A 407 8.20 -46.51 5.73
CA GLY A 407 7.89 -45.67 6.89
C GLY A 407 7.01 -44.45 6.61
N PHE A 408 6.52 -44.29 5.38
CA PHE A 408 5.55 -43.25 5.05
C PHE A 408 4.11 -43.72 5.29
N THR A 409 3.21 -42.79 5.57
CA THR A 409 1.77 -43.01 5.49
C THR A 409 1.30 -42.67 4.06
N PRO A 410 0.86 -43.65 3.25
CA PRO A 410 0.42 -43.38 1.89
C PRO A 410 -0.93 -42.66 1.88
N ARG A 411 -1.11 -41.72 0.95
CA ARG A 411 -2.36 -40.98 0.76
C ARG A 411 -2.81 -40.98 -0.69
N ILE A 412 -4.12 -41.02 -0.91
CA ILE A 412 -4.73 -41.02 -2.24
C ILE A 412 -5.88 -40.02 -2.33
N TRP A 413 -6.15 -39.57 -3.54
CA TRP A 413 -7.41 -38.93 -3.87
C TRP A 413 -8.56 -39.94 -3.93
N ASN A 414 -9.79 -39.48 -3.70
CA ASN A 414 -10.92 -40.38 -3.47
C ASN A 414 -11.61 -40.91 -4.75
N ASP A 415 -11.47 -40.25 -5.90
CA ASP A 415 -12.38 -40.41 -7.04
C ASP A 415 -12.21 -41.74 -7.80
N GLY A 416 -11.00 -42.31 -7.80
CA GLY A 416 -10.68 -43.55 -8.52
C GLY A 416 -11.11 -44.85 -7.84
N ILE A 417 -11.46 -44.82 -6.56
CA ILE A 417 -11.64 -46.01 -5.71
C ILE A 417 -13.10 -46.16 -5.30
N TYR A 418 -13.56 -47.42 -5.15
CA TYR A 418 -14.97 -47.72 -4.88
C TYR A 418 -15.94 -47.09 -5.91
N TYR A 419 -15.43 -46.81 -7.12
CA TYR A 419 -16.22 -46.22 -8.18
C TYR A 419 -17.41 -47.14 -8.51
N GLY A 420 -18.63 -46.62 -8.47
CA GLY A 420 -19.85 -47.34 -8.76
C GLY A 420 -20.23 -48.40 -7.71
N GLU A 421 -19.86 -48.17 -6.45
CA GLU A 421 -20.04 -49.12 -5.35
C GLU A 421 -21.48 -49.65 -5.22
N SER A 422 -22.50 -48.84 -5.53
CA SER A 422 -23.90 -49.23 -5.36
C SER A 422 -24.43 -50.27 -6.35
N TYR A 423 -23.73 -50.55 -7.46
CA TYR A 423 -24.20 -51.48 -8.49
C TYR A 423 -23.21 -52.59 -8.85
N ALA A 424 -21.90 -52.31 -8.82
CA ALA A 424 -20.87 -53.29 -9.11
C ALA A 424 -19.67 -53.02 -8.19
N PRO A 425 -19.68 -53.55 -6.96
CA PRO A 425 -18.69 -53.17 -5.96
C PRO A 425 -17.29 -53.67 -6.30
N GLN A 426 -16.30 -52.88 -5.91
CA GLN A 426 -14.90 -53.31 -5.88
C GLN A 426 -14.74 -54.47 -4.90
N LYS A 427 -13.97 -55.50 -5.27
CA LYS A 427 -13.72 -56.70 -4.45
C LYS A 427 -12.41 -56.63 -3.69
N ILE A 428 -11.39 -56.02 -4.27
CA ILE A 428 -10.13 -55.77 -3.57
C ILE A 428 -10.38 -54.83 -2.39
N LYS A 429 -10.01 -55.27 -1.19
CA LYS A 429 -10.06 -54.45 0.01
C LYS A 429 -8.85 -53.51 0.00
N MET A 430 -9.09 -52.20 0.11
CA MET A 430 -8.00 -51.23 0.27
C MET A 430 -7.32 -51.41 1.63
N HIS A 431 -6.03 -51.06 1.73
CA HIS A 431 -5.37 -51.05 3.03
C HIS A 431 -5.96 -49.98 3.96
N ASP A 432 -6.22 -50.36 5.21
CA ASP A 432 -6.91 -49.50 6.18
C ASP A 432 -6.03 -48.30 6.64
N TYR A 433 -4.71 -48.35 6.41
CA TYR A 433 -3.76 -47.27 6.74
C TYR A 433 -3.64 -46.18 5.65
N ILE A 434 -4.35 -46.31 4.53
CA ILE A 434 -4.31 -45.31 3.46
C ILE A 434 -5.11 -44.08 3.90
N GLY A 435 -4.47 -42.91 3.88
CA GLY A 435 -5.17 -41.64 4.07
C GLY A 435 -5.97 -41.25 2.83
N ILE A 436 -7.20 -40.75 3.03
CA ILE A 436 -8.10 -40.34 1.94
C ILE A 436 -8.18 -38.82 1.89
N ASP A 437 -7.68 -38.26 0.80
CA ASP A 437 -7.79 -36.85 0.45
C ASP A 437 -9.09 -36.69 -0.37
N PHE A 438 -10.17 -36.28 0.31
CA PHE A 438 -11.52 -36.27 -0.26
C PHE A 438 -11.83 -34.92 -0.92
N TRP A 439 -11.73 -34.89 -2.25
CA TRP A 439 -11.89 -33.67 -3.06
C TRP A 439 -13.15 -33.68 -3.92
N SER A 440 -13.54 -34.85 -4.45
CA SER A 440 -14.56 -34.95 -5.50
C SER A 440 -15.75 -35.81 -5.10
N GLN A 441 -16.93 -35.22 -5.26
CA GLN A 441 -18.19 -35.93 -5.46
C GLN A 441 -19.09 -35.07 -6.36
N MET A 442 -18.83 -35.18 -7.66
CA MET A 442 -19.48 -34.34 -8.68
C MET A 442 -20.94 -34.74 -8.87
N SER A 443 -21.83 -33.74 -8.90
CA SER A 443 -23.29 -33.96 -9.00
C SER A 443 -23.71 -34.67 -10.29
N TRP A 444 -22.92 -34.53 -11.36
CA TRP A 444 -23.17 -35.15 -12.66
C TRP A 444 -22.62 -36.58 -12.77
N ASN A 445 -21.73 -37.02 -11.87
CA ASN A 445 -21.18 -38.38 -11.85
C ASN A 445 -21.48 -39.09 -10.53
N PRO A 446 -22.63 -39.78 -10.41
CA PRO A 446 -23.04 -40.48 -9.20
C PRO A 446 -22.22 -41.75 -8.93
N SER A 447 -21.32 -42.16 -9.84
CA SER A 447 -20.46 -43.32 -9.63
C SER A 447 -19.25 -43.01 -8.75
N ILE A 448 -18.85 -41.75 -8.59
CA ILE A 448 -17.79 -41.41 -7.62
C ILE A 448 -18.28 -41.73 -6.21
N ALA A 449 -17.47 -42.44 -5.43
CA ALA A 449 -17.85 -42.94 -4.12
C ALA A 449 -18.18 -41.80 -3.16
N LYS A 450 -19.22 -41.99 -2.33
CA LYS A 450 -19.59 -41.03 -1.29
C LYS A 450 -18.62 -41.10 -0.12
N LEU A 451 -18.52 -40.04 0.66
CA LEU A 451 -17.72 -40.02 1.89
C LEU A 451 -18.06 -41.20 2.81
N GLN A 452 -19.35 -41.48 3.00
CA GLN A 452 -19.80 -42.59 3.85
C GLN A 452 -19.30 -43.96 3.37
N THR A 453 -19.07 -44.14 2.05
CA THR A 453 -18.50 -45.39 1.53
C THR A 453 -17.11 -45.64 2.10
N PHE A 454 -16.25 -44.62 2.21
CA PHE A 454 -14.92 -44.77 2.76
C PHE A 454 -14.97 -45.13 4.26
N VAL A 455 -15.84 -44.45 5.01
CA VAL A 455 -16.07 -44.74 6.43
C VAL A 455 -16.57 -46.17 6.64
N ASP A 456 -17.55 -46.61 5.85
CA ASP A 456 -18.12 -47.97 5.93
C ASP A 456 -17.11 -49.05 5.54
N LYS A 457 -16.11 -48.71 4.71
CA LYS A 457 -15.02 -49.60 4.30
C LYS A 457 -13.85 -49.61 5.30
N GLY A 458 -13.92 -48.82 6.37
CA GLY A 458 -12.94 -48.82 7.46
C GLY A 458 -11.87 -47.74 7.38
N HIS A 459 -11.98 -46.78 6.45
CA HIS A 459 -11.07 -45.63 6.40
C HIS A 459 -11.40 -44.65 7.52
N ASP A 460 -10.43 -44.42 8.40
CA ASP A 460 -10.58 -43.54 9.57
C ASP A 460 -9.67 -42.29 9.52
N THR A 461 -8.99 -42.08 8.40
CA THR A 461 -8.02 -41.01 8.19
C THR A 461 -8.39 -40.26 6.91
N ILE A 462 -9.28 -39.28 7.03
CA ILE A 462 -9.86 -38.55 5.90
C ILE A 462 -9.60 -37.05 6.05
N TYR A 463 -9.15 -36.41 4.97
CA TYR A 463 -8.86 -34.98 4.87
C TYR A 463 -9.88 -34.29 3.97
N ASN A 464 -10.39 -33.14 4.41
CA ASN A 464 -11.42 -32.38 3.71
C ASN A 464 -10.78 -31.41 2.71
N ILE A 465 -11.02 -31.65 1.43
CA ILE A 465 -10.44 -30.87 0.33
C ILE A 465 -11.58 -30.35 -0.55
N ASN A 466 -12.60 -29.82 0.11
CA ASN A 466 -13.81 -29.34 -0.54
C ASN A 466 -13.53 -28.19 -1.50
N ALA A 467 -13.57 -28.48 -2.80
CA ALA A 467 -13.32 -27.52 -3.87
C ALA A 467 -14.20 -26.26 -3.77
N SER A 468 -15.44 -26.42 -3.28
CA SER A 468 -16.39 -25.31 -3.09
C SER A 468 -15.95 -24.27 -2.05
N PHE A 469 -14.91 -24.56 -1.26
CA PHE A 469 -14.29 -23.60 -0.33
C PHE A 469 -12.83 -23.32 -0.68
N PHE A 470 -12.10 -24.31 -1.17
CA PHE A 470 -10.65 -24.36 -1.00
C PHE A 470 -9.85 -24.36 -2.30
N TYR A 471 -10.49 -24.37 -3.48
CA TYR A 471 -9.78 -24.45 -4.76
C TYR A 471 -9.52 -23.06 -5.32
N TYR A 472 -8.25 -22.67 -5.32
CA TYR A 472 -7.70 -21.60 -6.15
C TYR A 472 -7.15 -22.23 -7.44
N VAL A 473 -7.60 -21.73 -8.59
CA VAL A 473 -7.25 -22.33 -9.88
C VAL A 473 -6.84 -21.25 -10.88
N LEU A 474 -5.75 -21.49 -11.59
CA LEU A 474 -5.35 -20.75 -12.79
C LEU A 474 -6.08 -21.33 -14.01
N ARG A 475 -7.30 -20.90 -14.30
CA ARG A 475 -8.21 -21.55 -15.28
C ARG A 475 -7.97 -21.15 -16.72
N ASN A 476 -8.15 -22.10 -17.64
CA ASN A 476 -8.08 -21.83 -19.09
C ASN A 476 -9.11 -20.80 -19.56
N ASP A 477 -10.32 -20.81 -19.00
CA ASP A 477 -11.43 -19.93 -19.37
C ASP A 477 -11.84 -19.02 -18.21
N LYS A 478 -12.18 -17.76 -18.54
CA LYS A 478 -12.67 -16.79 -17.54
C LYS A 478 -14.08 -17.16 -17.08
N PRO A 479 -14.35 -17.23 -15.76
CA PRO A 479 -15.70 -17.44 -15.24
C PRO A 479 -16.67 -16.35 -15.70
N THR A 480 -17.94 -16.71 -15.91
CA THR A 480 -18.99 -15.77 -16.34
C THR A 480 -19.59 -14.96 -15.19
N ASP A 481 -19.16 -15.21 -13.95
CA ASP A 481 -19.69 -14.60 -12.72
C ASP A 481 -18.87 -13.37 -12.26
N GLY A 482 -17.95 -12.89 -13.09
CA GLY A 482 -17.13 -11.71 -12.82
C GLY A 482 -15.79 -11.99 -12.12
N ARG A 483 -15.49 -13.24 -11.77
CA ARG A 483 -14.16 -13.64 -11.27
C ARG A 483 -13.09 -13.57 -12.36
N GLU A 484 -11.85 -13.34 -11.94
CA GLU A 484 -10.67 -13.50 -12.80
C GLU A 484 -10.32 -14.97 -13.03
N GLN A 485 -9.51 -15.24 -14.05
CA GLN A 485 -9.06 -16.61 -14.37
C GLN A 485 -8.17 -17.22 -13.28
N HIS A 486 -7.50 -16.38 -12.48
CA HIS A 486 -6.66 -16.76 -11.34
C HIS A 486 -7.42 -16.47 -10.05
N SER A 487 -8.29 -17.39 -9.63
CA SER A 487 -9.20 -17.12 -8.51
C SER A 487 -9.69 -18.40 -7.81
N PHE A 488 -10.24 -18.23 -6.61
CA PHE A 488 -11.01 -19.29 -5.97
C PHE A 488 -12.28 -19.64 -6.75
N ASP A 489 -12.80 -20.86 -6.54
CA ASP A 489 -14.05 -21.33 -7.16
C ASP A 489 -15.29 -20.48 -6.82
N ASN A 490 -15.19 -19.58 -5.84
CA ASN A 490 -16.27 -18.70 -5.40
C ASN A 490 -15.76 -17.27 -5.19
N LEU A 491 -16.61 -16.28 -5.44
CA LEU A 491 -16.36 -14.89 -5.05
C LEU A 491 -16.34 -14.77 -3.53
N ASN A 492 -15.45 -13.91 -2.99
CA ASN A 492 -15.28 -13.68 -1.55
C ASN A 492 -15.06 -15.00 -0.78
N ALA A 493 -14.13 -15.83 -1.26
CA ALA A 493 -13.90 -17.15 -0.71
C ALA A 493 -13.43 -17.08 0.76
N ASP A 494 -12.64 -16.08 1.12
CA ASP A 494 -12.25 -15.75 2.50
C ASP A 494 -13.46 -15.61 3.45
N LYS A 495 -14.45 -14.79 3.05
CA LYS A 495 -15.70 -14.61 3.78
C LYS A 495 -16.49 -15.90 3.87
N LYS A 496 -16.61 -16.61 2.74
CA LYS A 496 -17.34 -17.88 2.67
C LYS A 496 -16.71 -18.95 3.57
N ILE A 497 -15.38 -19.07 3.58
CA ILE A 497 -14.66 -19.97 4.50
C ILE A 497 -14.95 -19.55 5.94
N PHE A 498 -14.76 -18.27 6.27
CA PHE A 498 -14.92 -17.80 7.65
C PHE A 498 -16.35 -17.99 8.19
N GLU A 499 -17.37 -17.69 7.37
CA GLU A 499 -18.77 -17.72 7.80
C GLU A 499 -19.42 -19.11 7.69
N GLU A 500 -19.07 -19.89 6.67
CA GLU A 500 -19.82 -21.10 6.31
C GLU A 500 -19.05 -22.41 6.46
N PHE A 501 -17.72 -22.43 6.41
CA PHE A 501 -16.97 -23.69 6.49
C PHE A 501 -17.05 -24.28 7.90
N THR A 502 -17.27 -25.60 7.95
CA THR A 502 -17.11 -26.43 9.15
C THR A 502 -16.46 -27.76 8.75
N PRO A 503 -15.70 -28.44 9.65
CA PRO A 503 -14.95 -29.65 9.32
C PRO A 503 -15.76 -30.75 8.60
N GLY A 504 -17.02 -30.93 8.99
CA GLY A 504 -17.92 -31.95 8.46
C GLY A 504 -18.51 -31.64 7.09
N LYS A 505 -18.28 -30.45 6.52
CA LYS A 505 -18.74 -30.07 5.17
C LYS A 505 -17.73 -30.48 4.11
N PHE A 506 -17.85 -31.72 3.64
CA PHE A 506 -17.09 -32.23 2.50
C PHE A 506 -17.80 -31.90 1.17
N GLN A 507 -17.11 -32.05 0.04
CA GLN A 507 -17.73 -31.86 -1.28
C GLN A 507 -18.98 -32.73 -1.41
N SER A 508 -20.16 -32.11 -1.56
CA SER A 508 -21.48 -32.76 -1.66
C SER A 508 -21.85 -33.72 -0.50
N ASN A 509 -21.11 -33.73 0.61
CA ASN A 509 -21.38 -34.57 1.79
C ASN A 509 -21.38 -33.72 3.08
N THR A 510 -22.19 -34.08 4.06
CA THR A 510 -22.21 -33.42 5.37
C THR A 510 -22.28 -34.46 6.47
N VAL A 511 -21.38 -34.37 7.43
CA VAL A 511 -21.25 -35.23 8.62
C VAL A 511 -21.07 -34.37 9.87
N ASP A 512 -21.04 -34.99 11.06
CA ASP A 512 -20.74 -34.27 12.30
C ASP A 512 -19.30 -33.71 12.27
N ASP A 513 -19.13 -32.44 12.63
CA ASP A 513 -17.84 -31.74 12.63
C ASP A 513 -16.80 -32.41 13.55
N ASN A 514 -17.23 -33.12 14.59
CA ASN A 514 -16.38 -33.82 15.55
C ASN A 514 -16.13 -35.30 15.17
N SER A 515 -16.52 -35.72 13.97
CA SER A 515 -16.33 -37.09 13.52
C SER A 515 -14.84 -37.46 13.57
N ALA A 516 -14.50 -38.50 14.34
CA ALA A 516 -13.11 -38.87 14.62
C ALA A 516 -12.27 -39.22 13.37
N PHE A 517 -12.91 -39.53 12.24
CA PHE A 517 -12.22 -39.81 10.98
C PHE A 517 -11.73 -38.55 10.25
N ILE A 518 -12.23 -37.37 10.61
CA ILE A 518 -11.81 -36.09 10.04
C ILE A 518 -10.47 -35.72 10.66
N LYS A 519 -9.40 -35.67 9.86
CA LYS A 519 -8.05 -35.37 10.35
C LYS A 519 -7.57 -33.98 10.02
N GLY A 520 -8.14 -33.35 8.99
CA GLY A 520 -7.69 -32.04 8.54
C GLY A 520 -8.48 -31.48 7.39
N ALA A 521 -8.09 -30.28 6.97
CA ALA A 521 -8.58 -29.62 5.76
C ALA A 521 -7.41 -29.07 4.94
N SER A 522 -7.61 -28.96 3.63
CA SER A 522 -6.59 -28.42 2.72
C SER A 522 -7.15 -27.37 1.78
N LEU A 523 -6.45 -26.23 1.68
CA LEU A 523 -6.51 -25.32 0.54
C LEU A 523 -5.73 -25.93 -0.63
N GLY A 524 -6.25 -25.84 -1.86
CA GLY A 524 -5.60 -26.34 -3.07
C GLY A 524 -5.30 -25.21 -4.06
N ILE A 525 -4.03 -25.08 -4.44
CA ILE A 525 -3.56 -24.20 -5.52
C ILE A 525 -3.31 -25.06 -6.75
N TRP A 526 -4.12 -24.88 -7.78
CA TRP A 526 -4.04 -25.62 -9.05
C TRP A 526 -3.62 -24.70 -10.20
N CYS A 527 -2.64 -25.14 -10.98
CA CYS A 527 -2.02 -24.33 -12.03
C CYS A 527 -2.39 -24.81 -13.44
N ASP A 528 -3.67 -25.08 -13.71
CA ASP A 528 -4.16 -25.64 -14.99
C ASP A 528 -3.67 -24.87 -16.22
N ASN A 529 -3.64 -23.54 -16.13
CA ASN A 529 -2.97 -22.65 -17.07
C ASN A 529 -1.78 -21.96 -16.37
N PRO A 530 -0.58 -22.57 -16.40
CA PRO A 530 0.56 -22.15 -15.57
C PRO A 530 1.17 -20.80 -15.97
N ASN A 531 0.74 -20.23 -17.12
CA ASN A 531 1.30 -19.01 -17.70
C ASN A 531 0.43 -17.75 -17.46
N LEU A 532 -0.69 -17.85 -16.73
CA LEU A 532 -1.60 -16.71 -16.53
C LEU A 532 -0.99 -15.58 -15.70
N VAL A 533 -0.41 -15.93 -14.57
CA VAL A 533 0.16 -14.98 -13.61
C VAL A 533 1.48 -15.53 -13.07
N ASP A 534 2.31 -14.66 -12.51
CA ASP A 534 3.52 -15.10 -11.80
C ASP A 534 3.20 -15.66 -10.41
N GLU A 535 4.22 -16.22 -9.74
CA GLU A 535 4.06 -16.79 -8.40
C GLU A 535 3.81 -15.74 -7.30
N GLU A 536 4.11 -14.46 -7.50
CA GLU A 536 3.80 -13.40 -6.53
C GLU A 536 2.29 -13.17 -6.47
N VAL A 537 1.65 -13.06 -7.63
CA VAL A 537 0.19 -12.91 -7.72
C VAL A 537 -0.53 -14.06 -7.03
N ILE A 538 -0.02 -15.30 -7.16
CA ILE A 538 -0.59 -16.46 -6.45
C ILE A 538 -0.51 -16.28 -4.92
N MET A 539 0.58 -15.74 -4.39
CA MET A 539 0.71 -15.51 -2.94
C MET A 539 -0.29 -14.45 -2.47
N ASP A 540 -0.46 -13.38 -3.24
CA ASP A 540 -1.38 -12.29 -2.92
C ASP A 540 -2.83 -12.77 -3.00
N ASP A 541 -3.18 -13.53 -4.04
CA ASP A 541 -4.54 -14.04 -4.28
C ASP A 541 -5.02 -15.01 -3.19
N ILE A 542 -4.13 -15.74 -2.51
CA ILE A 542 -4.52 -16.72 -1.47
C ILE A 542 -4.44 -16.17 -0.04
N HIS A 543 -3.89 -14.95 0.13
CA HIS A 543 -3.51 -14.43 1.45
C HIS A 543 -4.70 -14.39 2.42
N ASP A 544 -5.86 -13.89 2.00
CA ASP A 544 -7.02 -13.70 2.87
C ASP A 544 -7.72 -15.05 3.20
N GLU A 545 -7.81 -15.96 2.22
CA GLU A 545 -8.36 -17.31 2.39
C GLU A 545 -7.53 -18.16 3.33
N MET A 546 -6.20 -18.02 3.30
CA MET A 546 -5.32 -18.67 4.28
C MET A 546 -5.65 -18.23 5.70
N ARG A 547 -5.91 -16.93 5.93
CA ARG A 547 -6.27 -16.41 7.25
C ARG A 547 -7.60 -17.01 7.72
N ALA A 548 -8.59 -17.07 6.83
CA ALA A 548 -9.90 -17.66 7.13
C ALA A 548 -9.81 -19.15 7.46
N LEU A 549 -9.09 -19.94 6.63
CA LEU A 549 -8.87 -21.37 6.86
C LEU A 549 -8.10 -21.61 8.16
N ALA A 550 -7.04 -20.83 8.42
CA ALA A 550 -6.28 -20.96 9.66
C ALA A 550 -7.18 -20.78 10.89
N SER A 551 -8.00 -19.72 10.92
CA SER A 551 -8.95 -19.51 12.01
C SER A 551 -9.97 -20.63 12.13
N LYS A 552 -10.62 -21.03 11.03
CA LYS A 552 -11.71 -22.01 11.06
C LYS A 552 -11.29 -23.46 11.23
N SER A 553 -10.02 -23.78 10.98
CA SER A 553 -9.45 -25.09 11.27
C SER A 553 -8.79 -25.17 12.65
N TRP A 554 -8.39 -24.02 13.22
CA TRP A 554 -7.89 -23.94 14.59
C TRP A 554 -9.00 -23.86 15.62
N ASN A 555 -9.94 -22.92 15.47
CA ASN A 555 -11.14 -22.80 16.29
C ASN A 555 -12.35 -22.74 15.36
N THR A 556 -13.06 -23.86 15.26
CA THR A 556 -14.22 -24.03 14.38
C THR A 556 -15.39 -23.11 14.76
N GLN A 557 -15.39 -22.53 15.96
CA GLN A 557 -16.36 -21.56 16.43
C GLN A 557 -15.82 -20.12 16.43
N SER A 558 -14.70 -19.85 15.74
CA SER A 558 -14.07 -18.52 15.72
C SER A 558 -15.05 -17.41 15.32
N ASN A 559 -16.01 -17.66 14.44
CA ASN A 559 -16.97 -16.67 13.97
C ASN A 559 -18.23 -16.52 14.86
N ALA A 560 -18.29 -17.16 16.04
CA ALA A 560 -19.50 -17.15 16.88
C ALA A 560 -19.88 -15.75 17.39
N ASN A 561 -18.89 -14.89 17.67
CA ASN A 561 -19.09 -13.64 18.43
C ASN A 561 -18.67 -12.36 17.68
N TYR A 562 -18.38 -12.41 16.38
CA TYR A 562 -18.01 -11.24 15.58
C TYR A 562 -18.12 -11.44 14.08
N THR A 563 -18.20 -10.33 13.36
CA THR A 563 -18.42 -10.33 11.90
C THR A 563 -17.12 -10.57 11.13
N PHE A 564 -17.27 -10.94 9.86
CA PHE A 564 -16.14 -11.07 8.93
C PHE A 564 -15.32 -9.78 8.80
N GLU A 565 -15.97 -8.62 8.84
CA GLU A 565 -15.31 -7.31 8.74
C GLU A 565 -14.41 -7.05 9.97
N GLN A 566 -14.86 -7.44 11.16
CA GLN A 566 -14.04 -7.36 12.39
C GLN A 566 -12.87 -8.34 12.35
N PHE A 567 -13.08 -9.53 11.76
CA PHE A 567 -12.00 -10.48 11.51
C PHE A 567 -10.95 -9.89 10.56
N LYS A 568 -11.39 -9.28 9.46
CA LYS A 568 -10.55 -8.61 8.47
C LYS A 568 -9.72 -7.47 9.05
N GLU A 569 -10.35 -6.58 9.81
CA GLU A 569 -9.64 -5.52 10.53
C GLU A 569 -8.54 -6.09 11.42
N SER A 570 -8.84 -7.19 12.13
CA SER A 570 -7.91 -7.80 13.08
C SER A 570 -6.69 -8.39 12.38
N TYR A 571 -6.86 -9.23 11.35
CA TYR A 571 -5.70 -9.80 10.65
C TYR A 571 -4.94 -8.77 9.81
N THR A 572 -5.61 -7.73 9.30
CA THR A 572 -4.95 -6.62 8.59
C THR A 572 -3.97 -5.90 9.53
N LYS A 573 -4.35 -5.71 10.81
CA LYS A 573 -3.47 -5.11 11.82
C LYS A 573 -2.25 -5.99 12.14
N LEU A 574 -2.40 -7.31 12.12
CA LEU A 574 -1.30 -8.24 12.39
C LEU A 574 -0.28 -8.27 11.25
N GLY A 575 -0.75 -8.10 10.01
CA GLY A 575 0.07 -8.18 8.80
C GLY A 575 0.71 -9.56 8.61
N ASN A 576 1.76 -9.58 7.80
CA ASN A 576 2.51 -10.80 7.46
C ASN A 576 3.41 -11.29 8.60
N VAL A 577 4.03 -12.45 8.45
CA VAL A 577 5.09 -12.96 9.32
C VAL A 577 6.34 -12.06 9.28
N ALA A 578 7.18 -12.17 10.30
CA ALA A 578 8.53 -11.60 10.27
C ALA A 578 9.37 -12.22 9.13
N GLY A 579 10.19 -11.39 8.47
CA GLY A 579 10.99 -11.84 7.32
C GLY A 579 10.16 -12.37 6.16
N TYR A 580 9.01 -11.75 5.88
CA TYR A 580 8.08 -12.12 4.80
C TYR A 580 8.72 -12.06 3.40
N GLU A 581 9.50 -11.01 3.12
CA GLU A 581 10.06 -10.78 1.79
C GLU A 581 11.00 -11.92 1.35
N LYS A 582 10.90 -12.32 0.07
CA LYS A 582 11.67 -13.44 -0.48
C LYS A 582 13.17 -13.27 -0.27
N GLY A 583 13.81 -14.30 0.28
CA GLY A 583 15.25 -14.32 0.53
C GLY A 583 15.70 -13.57 1.79
N THR A 584 14.76 -13.01 2.58
CA THR A 584 15.07 -12.32 3.83
C THR A 584 15.57 -13.28 4.89
N LYS A 585 16.63 -12.86 5.59
CA LYS A 585 17.13 -13.53 6.80
C LYS A 585 16.70 -12.73 8.01
N LEU A 586 16.14 -13.43 9.00
CA LEU A 586 15.82 -12.82 10.28
C LEU A 586 17.10 -12.35 10.99
N PRO A 587 17.01 -11.29 11.82
CA PRO A 587 18.13 -10.83 12.62
C PRO A 587 18.59 -11.90 13.62
N TYR A 588 19.88 -11.92 13.94
CA TYR A 588 20.42 -12.84 14.94
C TYR A 588 19.99 -12.44 16.35
N SER A 589 19.33 -13.35 17.07
CA SER A 589 18.77 -13.09 18.40
C SER A 589 19.72 -13.40 19.57
N GLY A 590 20.93 -13.90 19.31
CA GLY A 590 21.88 -14.31 20.35
C GLY A 590 21.74 -15.77 20.79
N GLU A 591 22.44 -16.13 21.86
CA GLU A 591 22.40 -17.48 22.44
C GLU A 591 21.56 -17.54 23.70
N VAL A 592 21.00 -18.72 23.98
CA VAL A 592 20.43 -19.02 25.30
C VAL A 592 21.56 -19.42 26.24
N ILE A 593 21.78 -18.65 27.31
CA ILE A 593 22.85 -18.86 28.29
C ILE A 593 22.30 -19.21 29.68
N LEU A 594 23.17 -19.60 30.63
CA LEU A 594 22.76 -19.77 32.02
C LEU A 594 22.50 -18.41 32.67
N ALA A 595 21.51 -18.33 33.56
CA ALA A 595 21.23 -17.10 34.31
C ALA A 595 22.46 -16.57 35.09
N ASP A 596 23.30 -17.46 35.61
CA ASP A 596 24.53 -17.11 36.33
C ASP A 596 25.62 -16.50 35.43
N ASP A 597 25.53 -16.69 34.12
CA ASP A 597 26.47 -16.16 33.12
C ASP A 597 25.96 -14.85 32.48
N LEU A 598 24.80 -14.34 32.89
CA LEU A 598 24.18 -13.13 32.32
C LEU A 598 24.70 -11.87 33.02
N GLY A 599 25.35 -10.98 32.27
CA GLY A 599 25.67 -9.62 32.70
C GLY A 599 24.61 -8.62 32.24
N LYS A 600 24.49 -7.49 32.96
CA LYS A 600 23.51 -6.42 32.73
C LYS A 600 24.18 -5.05 32.64
N VAL A 601 23.81 -4.27 31.63
CA VAL A 601 24.19 -2.87 31.46
C VAL A 601 22.94 -2.02 31.30
N THR A 602 22.85 -0.91 32.01
CA THR A 602 21.73 0.03 31.93
C THR A 602 22.19 1.37 31.38
N LEU A 603 21.57 1.83 30.30
CA LEU A 603 21.82 3.12 29.66
C LEU A 603 20.72 4.10 30.04
N ARG A 604 21.10 5.24 30.61
CA ARG A 604 20.19 6.33 31.00
C ARG A 604 20.28 7.48 30.02
N TYR A 605 19.16 8.13 29.76
CA TYR A 605 19.09 9.29 28.87
C TYR A 605 18.46 10.44 29.64
N VAL A 606 19.26 11.47 29.93
CA VAL A 606 18.85 12.59 30.80
C VAL A 606 19.18 13.93 30.15
N THR A 607 18.49 14.99 30.57
CA THR A 607 18.93 16.37 30.35
C THR A 607 20.07 16.77 31.29
N GLU A 608 20.68 17.94 31.05
CA GLU A 608 21.74 18.49 31.92
C GLU A 608 21.33 18.63 33.40
N ASP A 609 20.05 18.89 33.70
CA ASP A 609 19.50 18.95 35.07
C ASP A 609 19.16 17.55 35.64
N GLY A 610 19.53 16.47 34.94
CA GLY A 610 19.36 15.09 35.40
C GLY A 610 17.95 14.53 35.22
N LYS A 611 17.06 15.23 34.51
CA LYS A 611 15.70 14.76 34.24
C LYS A 611 15.73 13.71 33.13
N SER A 612 15.13 12.55 33.37
CA SER A 612 14.99 11.50 32.35
C SER A 612 14.13 11.98 31.19
N ILE A 613 14.62 11.80 29.97
CA ILE A 613 13.95 12.15 28.70
C ILE A 613 13.49 10.93 27.91
N LYS A 614 14.04 9.75 28.23
CA LYS A 614 13.68 8.45 27.69
C LYS A 614 13.84 7.40 28.79
N ASN A 615 13.02 6.35 28.74
CA ASN A 615 13.17 5.17 29.61
C ASN A 615 14.58 4.57 29.48
N ASP A 616 15.12 4.08 30.59
CA ASP A 616 16.41 3.41 30.62
C ASP A 616 16.42 2.19 29.66
N ALA A 617 17.46 2.09 28.83
CA ALA A 617 17.68 0.95 27.96
C ALA A 617 18.58 -0.06 28.66
N VAL A 618 18.03 -1.23 28.96
CA VAL A 618 18.79 -2.35 29.54
C VAL A 618 19.29 -3.25 28.42
N LYS A 619 20.58 -3.57 28.50
CA LYS A 619 21.29 -4.46 27.58
C LYS A 619 21.87 -5.63 28.38
N TYR A 620 21.76 -6.81 27.80
CA TYR A 620 22.23 -8.04 28.40
C TYR A 620 23.26 -8.70 27.49
N GLY A 621 24.22 -9.40 28.08
CA GLY A 621 25.22 -10.18 27.36
C GLY A 621 25.92 -11.16 28.28
N LYS A 622 26.76 -12.03 27.72
CA LYS A 622 27.46 -13.03 28.51
C LYS A 622 28.61 -12.38 29.28
N ILE A 623 28.75 -12.73 30.56
CA ILE A 623 29.86 -12.24 31.39
C ILE A 623 31.20 -12.51 30.70
N GLY A 624 32.03 -11.48 30.60
CA GLY A 624 33.33 -11.53 29.92
C GLY A 624 33.31 -11.09 28.45
N GLU A 625 32.15 -10.89 27.83
CA GLU A 625 32.04 -10.34 26.47
C GLU A 625 32.14 -8.81 26.47
N ASN A 626 32.80 -8.27 25.45
CA ASN A 626 32.88 -6.82 25.22
C ASN A 626 31.53 -6.28 24.73
N PHE A 627 31.21 -5.04 25.09
CA PHE A 627 30.11 -4.29 24.51
C PHE A 627 30.55 -2.89 24.10
N GLU A 628 29.84 -2.34 23.13
CA GLU A 628 29.88 -0.93 22.75
C GLU A 628 28.44 -0.49 22.45
N PHE A 629 28.00 0.60 23.07
CA PHE A 629 26.66 1.17 22.86
C PHE A 629 26.77 2.64 22.51
N ASN A 630 26.03 3.05 21.48
CA ASN A 630 25.91 4.45 21.12
C ASN A 630 24.75 5.10 21.88
N ALA A 631 24.86 6.40 22.11
CA ALA A 631 23.76 7.23 22.54
C ALA A 631 22.65 7.22 21.47
N ASP A 632 21.39 7.18 21.90
CA ASP A 632 20.27 7.16 20.98
C ASP A 632 20.04 8.56 20.40
N ALA A 633 19.63 8.63 19.14
CA ALA A 633 19.06 9.87 18.62
C ALA A 633 17.69 10.10 19.30
N ILE A 634 17.55 11.22 20.01
CA ILE A 634 16.30 11.57 20.69
C ILE A 634 15.72 12.81 20.01
N TYR A 635 14.55 12.66 19.42
CA TYR A 635 13.89 13.71 18.66
C TYR A 635 13.66 14.98 19.50
N GLY A 636 14.08 16.14 18.97
CA GLY A 636 14.02 17.42 19.67
C GLY A 636 15.12 17.63 20.71
N TYR A 637 16.12 16.74 20.78
CA TYR A 637 17.26 16.85 21.67
C TYR A 637 18.57 16.61 20.91
N ARG A 638 19.65 17.26 21.34
CA ARG A 638 21.01 16.97 20.86
C ARG A 638 21.88 16.46 22.01
N LEU A 639 22.75 15.50 21.71
CA LEU A 639 23.64 14.87 22.69
C LEU A 639 24.76 15.84 23.11
N LEU A 640 25.05 15.88 24.41
CA LEU A 640 26.15 16.64 25.01
C LEU A 640 27.29 15.77 25.54
N SER A 641 26.96 14.57 26.04
CA SER A 641 27.96 13.60 26.53
C SER A 641 28.69 12.87 25.40
N GLU A 642 29.60 11.96 25.74
CA GLU A 642 30.25 11.07 24.77
C GLU A 642 29.22 10.29 23.93
N GLN A 643 29.56 10.06 22.66
CA GLN A 643 28.69 9.41 21.68
C GLN A 643 28.50 7.93 21.94
N SER A 644 29.50 7.26 22.53
CA SER A 644 29.44 5.83 22.82
C SER A 644 30.04 5.49 24.19
N VAL A 645 29.62 4.36 24.74
CA VAL A 645 30.18 3.75 25.94
C VAL A 645 30.58 2.31 25.63
N GLN A 646 31.73 1.90 26.17
CA GLN A 646 32.30 0.58 25.93
C GLN A 646 32.74 -0.07 27.24
N GLY A 647 32.75 -1.39 27.27
CA GLY A 647 33.12 -2.15 28.46
C GLY A 647 33.04 -3.66 28.25
N ILE A 648 33.06 -4.39 29.35
CA ILE A 648 32.89 -5.84 29.40
C ILE A 648 31.70 -6.15 30.30
N TYR A 649 30.83 -7.07 29.90
CA TYR A 649 29.73 -7.53 30.75
C TYR A 649 30.27 -8.19 32.03
N GLN A 650 29.79 -7.72 33.18
CA GLN A 650 30.14 -8.22 34.52
C GLN A 650 28.90 -8.73 35.25
N LYS A 651 29.10 -9.41 36.37
CA LYS A 651 28.00 -9.91 37.22
C LYS A 651 27.25 -8.76 37.88
N GLU A 652 27.98 -7.75 38.34
CA GLU A 652 27.43 -6.51 38.85
C GLU A 652 26.92 -5.63 37.69
N GLU A 653 25.74 -5.03 37.87
CA GLU A 653 25.15 -4.13 36.89
C GLU A 653 26.01 -2.87 36.70
N ALA A 654 26.35 -2.56 35.45
CA ALA A 654 26.96 -1.28 35.09
C ALA A 654 25.89 -0.29 34.61
N VAL A 655 26.00 0.98 35.01
CA VAL A 655 25.07 2.05 34.60
C VAL A 655 25.85 3.16 33.90
N TYR A 656 25.44 3.50 32.69
CA TYR A 656 25.99 4.60 31.89
C TYR A 656 24.91 5.64 31.62
N THR A 657 25.29 6.93 31.57
CA THR A 657 24.34 8.04 31.41
C THR A 657 24.75 8.91 30.23
N PHE A 658 23.86 9.04 29.25
CA PHE A 658 23.94 9.98 28.15
C PHE A 658 23.18 11.26 28.48
N VAL A 659 23.82 12.42 28.29
CA VAL A 659 23.28 13.74 28.63
C VAL A 659 22.93 14.50 27.36
N TYR A 660 21.74 15.11 27.31
CA TYR A 660 21.20 15.82 26.16
C TYR A 660 20.72 17.23 26.53
N GLU A 661 20.57 18.10 25.53
CA GLU A 661 19.86 19.38 25.66
C GLU A 661 18.72 19.49 24.64
N LEU A 662 17.70 20.28 24.95
CA LEU A 662 16.60 20.57 24.02
C LEU A 662 17.14 21.33 22.81
N TYR A 663 16.81 20.86 21.61
CA TYR A 663 17.26 21.45 20.35
C TYR A 663 16.09 21.58 19.38
N CYS A 664 15.94 22.79 18.81
CA CYS A 664 14.94 23.10 17.80
C CYS A 664 15.63 23.72 16.58
N ASP A 665 15.58 23.01 15.46
CA ASP A 665 15.99 23.47 14.14
C ASP A 665 14.77 24.02 13.39
N LYS A 666 14.82 25.32 13.07
CA LYS A 666 13.78 26.05 12.31
C LYS A 666 14.17 26.33 10.86
N THR A 667 15.30 25.81 10.39
CA THR A 667 15.91 26.22 9.11
C THR A 667 14.98 26.01 7.91
N GLN A 668 14.30 24.87 7.84
CA GLN A 668 13.38 24.57 6.73
C GLN A 668 12.09 25.40 6.81
N LEU A 669 11.51 25.53 8.00
CA LEU A 669 10.32 26.37 8.22
C LEU A 669 10.60 27.83 7.86
N ARG A 670 11.79 28.34 8.25
CA ARG A 670 12.25 29.68 7.88
C ARG A 670 12.23 29.90 6.37
N LYS A 671 12.78 28.95 5.60
CA LYS A 671 12.85 29.04 4.12
C LYS A 671 11.46 29.23 3.51
N GLU A 672 10.47 28.47 3.97
CA GLU A 672 9.10 28.56 3.45
C GLU A 672 8.39 29.85 3.91
N ILE A 673 8.71 30.37 5.11
CA ILE A 673 8.17 31.64 5.61
C ILE A 673 8.79 32.84 4.88
N GLU A 674 10.07 32.80 4.54
CA GLU A 674 10.75 33.87 3.80
C GLU A 674 10.42 33.88 2.29
N GLN A 675 9.78 32.81 1.77
CA GLN A 675 9.42 32.66 0.35
C GLN A 675 7.96 32.18 0.17
N PRO A 676 6.96 33.01 0.53
CA PRO A 676 5.55 32.65 0.39
C PRO A 676 5.11 32.54 -1.08
N LEU A 677 4.05 31.76 -1.35
CA LEU A 677 3.32 31.82 -2.61
C LEU A 677 2.72 33.22 -2.83
N LEU A 678 2.81 33.71 -4.08
CA LEU A 678 2.04 34.84 -4.58
C LEU A 678 0.60 34.37 -4.82
N THR A 679 -0.25 34.47 -3.81
CA THR A 679 -1.60 33.88 -3.81
C THR A 679 -2.49 34.31 -4.97
N GLU A 680 -2.29 35.52 -5.48
CA GLU A 680 -2.96 36.08 -6.67
C GLU A 680 -2.66 35.31 -7.97
N HIS A 681 -1.58 34.52 -8.03
CA HIS A 681 -1.21 33.72 -9.20
C HIS A 681 -1.85 32.33 -9.22
N TYR A 682 -2.71 32.03 -8.24
CA TYR A 682 -3.30 30.71 -8.04
C TYR A 682 -4.83 30.78 -8.05
N ILE A 683 -5.47 29.66 -8.35
CA ILE A 683 -6.94 29.54 -8.36
C ILE A 683 -7.46 29.78 -6.94
N ARG A 684 -8.36 30.77 -6.77
CA ARG A 684 -8.83 31.26 -5.46
C ARG A 684 -9.38 30.17 -4.54
N GLU A 685 -10.13 29.20 -5.08
CA GLU A 685 -10.68 28.11 -4.27
C GLU A 685 -9.63 27.09 -3.80
N THR A 686 -8.40 27.10 -4.34
CA THR A 686 -7.32 26.15 -4.02
C THR A 686 -6.34 26.65 -2.94
N ILE A 687 -6.35 27.94 -2.62
CA ILE A 687 -5.34 28.59 -1.76
C ILE A 687 -5.78 28.85 -0.31
N SER A 688 -7.04 28.55 0.04
CA SER A 688 -7.57 28.78 1.39
C SER A 688 -6.78 28.01 2.46
N ASP A 689 -6.49 26.74 2.20
CA ASP A 689 -5.69 25.87 3.08
C ASP A 689 -4.28 26.44 3.26
N TYR A 690 -3.64 26.88 2.18
CA TYR A 690 -2.28 27.44 2.22
C TYR A 690 -2.23 28.72 3.05
N THR A 691 -3.17 29.64 2.85
CA THR A 691 -3.22 30.92 3.57
C THR A 691 -3.35 30.71 5.09
N ASN A 692 -4.19 29.76 5.50
CA ASN A 692 -4.35 29.39 6.90
C ASN A 692 -3.08 28.71 7.44
N ALA A 693 -2.52 27.74 6.72
CA ALA A 693 -1.32 27.02 7.11
C ALA A 693 -0.11 27.95 7.26
N TYR A 694 0.08 28.87 6.31
CA TYR A 694 1.16 29.87 6.33
C TYR A 694 1.06 30.78 7.55
N THR A 695 -0.15 31.24 7.90
CA THR A 695 -0.39 32.06 9.09
C THR A 695 0.00 31.31 10.37
N GLN A 696 -0.39 30.04 10.50
CA GLN A 696 -0.03 29.20 11.65
C GLN A 696 1.47 28.89 11.70
N ALA A 697 2.07 28.60 10.54
CA ALA A 697 3.49 28.34 10.42
C ALA A 697 4.34 29.55 10.86
N LYS A 698 3.91 30.77 10.54
CA LYS A 698 4.56 32.00 10.99
C LYS A 698 4.53 32.16 12.51
N ILE A 699 3.40 31.85 13.16
CA ILE A 699 3.27 31.88 14.62
C ILE A 699 4.27 30.91 15.27
N VAL A 700 4.39 29.69 14.74
CA VAL A 700 5.35 28.68 15.25
C VAL A 700 6.80 29.08 14.99
N TYR A 701 7.08 29.70 13.86
CA TYR A 701 8.41 30.21 13.53
C TYR A 701 8.86 31.32 14.50
N GLU A 702 8.00 32.30 14.76
CA GLU A 702 8.29 33.47 15.61
C GLU A 702 8.35 33.15 17.11
N LYS A 703 7.74 32.06 17.57
CA LYS A 703 7.75 31.62 18.97
C LYS A 703 9.14 31.15 19.41
N GLU A 704 9.83 31.88 20.29
CA GLU A 704 11.23 31.58 20.72
C GLU A 704 11.43 30.16 21.26
N ASN A 705 10.46 29.62 21.98
CA ASN A 705 10.53 28.31 22.64
C ASN A 705 9.71 27.22 21.93
N SER A 706 9.57 27.31 20.61
CA SER A 706 8.96 26.22 19.82
C SER A 706 9.72 24.91 20.01
N THR A 707 8.98 23.83 20.17
CA THR A 707 9.56 22.47 20.14
C THR A 707 9.82 22.05 18.70
N GLN A 708 10.72 21.07 18.49
CA GLN A 708 10.92 20.51 17.14
C GLN A 708 9.62 19.95 16.55
N LEU A 709 8.77 19.32 17.39
CA LEU A 709 7.48 18.78 16.95
C LEU A 709 6.56 19.86 16.39
N GLU A 710 6.45 21.00 17.07
CA GLU A 710 5.62 22.12 16.61
C GLU A 710 6.12 22.64 15.26
N VAL A 711 7.44 22.76 15.09
CA VAL A 711 8.08 23.24 13.84
C VAL A 711 7.85 22.27 12.68
N ASP A 712 8.06 20.97 12.90
CA ASP A 712 7.89 19.95 11.85
C ASP A 712 6.41 19.82 11.44
N GLN A 713 5.49 19.89 12.40
CA GLN A 713 4.05 19.90 12.12
C GLN A 713 3.65 21.13 11.31
N ALA A 714 4.11 22.32 11.71
CA ALA A 714 3.85 23.56 10.99
C ALA A 714 4.39 23.51 9.55
N LEU A 715 5.63 23.03 9.37
CA LEU A 715 6.24 22.87 8.05
C LEU A 715 5.46 21.86 7.20
N GLN A 716 5.13 20.70 7.75
CA GLN A 716 4.38 19.67 7.03
C GLN A 716 2.99 20.17 6.61
N THR A 717 2.27 20.85 7.51
CA THR A 717 0.97 21.44 7.19
C THR A 717 1.09 22.51 6.11
N LEU A 718 2.12 23.36 6.17
CA LEU A 718 2.39 24.38 5.16
C LEU A 718 2.70 23.76 3.79
N LEU A 719 3.61 22.79 3.71
CA LEU A 719 3.99 22.13 2.45
C LEU A 719 2.81 21.36 1.83
N LYS A 720 2.05 20.60 2.62
CA LYS A 720 0.85 19.91 2.13
C LYS A 720 -0.21 20.87 1.62
N ALA A 721 -0.37 22.02 2.26
CA ALA A 721 -1.31 23.04 1.80
C ALA A 721 -0.80 23.74 0.54
N LYS A 722 0.53 23.94 0.41
CA LYS A 722 1.21 24.49 -0.77
C LYS A 722 1.03 23.59 -2.00
N GLU A 723 1.11 22.27 -1.84
CA GLU A 723 0.87 21.28 -2.91
C GLU A 723 -0.55 21.30 -3.47
N LYS A 724 -1.54 21.79 -2.70
CA LYS A 724 -2.93 21.91 -3.17
C LYS A 724 -3.18 23.16 -3.99
N ALA A 725 -2.31 24.17 -3.91
CA ALA A 725 -2.47 25.41 -4.64
C ALA A 725 -2.17 25.18 -6.12
N ILE A 726 -3.17 25.41 -6.99
CA ILE A 726 -3.03 25.24 -8.44
C ILE A 726 -2.83 26.59 -9.11
N HIS A 727 -1.77 26.70 -9.90
CA HIS A 727 -1.46 27.94 -10.63
C HIS A 727 -2.61 28.29 -11.59
N LEU A 728 -2.93 29.59 -11.71
CA LEU A 728 -4.07 30.07 -12.46
C LEU A 728 -3.98 29.72 -13.96
N ASP A 729 -2.77 29.59 -14.50
CA ASP A 729 -2.55 29.18 -15.90
C ASP A 729 -3.08 27.78 -16.23
N PHE A 730 -3.34 26.94 -15.22
CA PHE A 730 -3.84 25.59 -15.43
C PHE A 730 -5.37 25.49 -15.28
N TYR A 731 -6.08 26.63 -15.23
CA TYR A 731 -7.53 26.64 -15.00
C TYR A 731 -8.35 25.80 -16.00
N PRO A 732 -8.06 25.73 -17.31
CA PRO A 732 -8.90 24.96 -18.24
C PRO A 732 -8.89 23.47 -17.90
N LEU A 733 -7.70 22.93 -17.63
CA LEU A 733 -7.54 21.55 -17.17
C LEU A 733 -8.16 21.34 -15.79
N TYR A 734 -7.95 22.29 -14.87
CA TYR A 734 -8.51 22.21 -13.52
C TYR A 734 -10.04 22.13 -13.52
N VAL A 735 -10.73 22.96 -14.31
CA VAL A 735 -12.19 22.97 -14.40
C VAL A 735 -12.73 21.62 -14.88
N GLU A 736 -12.22 21.09 -16.00
CA GLU A 736 -12.70 19.81 -16.55
C GLU A 736 -12.29 18.59 -15.70
N ALA A 737 -11.09 18.61 -15.10
CA ALA A 737 -10.59 17.49 -14.30
C ALA A 737 -11.25 17.42 -12.90
N MET A 738 -11.47 18.56 -12.25
CA MET A 738 -12.02 18.59 -10.89
C MET A 738 -13.55 18.55 -10.87
N TYR A 739 -14.20 18.99 -11.95
CA TYR A 739 -15.66 18.99 -12.09
C TYR A 739 -16.11 18.19 -13.33
N PRO A 740 -15.82 16.88 -13.42
CA PRO A 740 -16.14 16.07 -14.60
C PRO A 740 -17.63 15.73 -14.69
N LEU A 741 -18.06 15.33 -15.90
CA LEU A 741 -19.39 14.79 -16.13
C LEU A 741 -19.61 13.47 -15.37
N THR A 742 -20.83 13.24 -14.92
CA THR A 742 -21.24 11.94 -14.34
C THR A 742 -21.56 10.94 -15.44
N ASN A 743 -21.60 9.64 -15.11
CA ASN A 743 -21.95 8.57 -16.05
C ASN A 743 -23.44 8.57 -16.44
N GLU A 744 -24.24 9.47 -15.86
CA GLU A 744 -25.68 9.49 -16.04
C GLU A 744 -26.08 9.88 -17.46
N GLY A 745 -26.68 8.91 -18.18
CA GLY A 745 -27.29 9.15 -19.49
C GLY A 745 -26.40 8.86 -20.68
N TYR A 746 -25.20 8.28 -20.48
CA TYR A 746 -24.30 7.84 -21.55
C TYR A 746 -24.29 6.31 -21.67
N ILE A 747 -24.26 5.79 -22.90
CA ILE A 747 -24.23 4.35 -23.23
C ILE A 747 -22.85 3.86 -23.69
N SER A 748 -21.94 4.75 -24.06
CA SER A 748 -20.56 4.41 -24.42
C SER A 748 -19.64 5.63 -24.30
N GLY A 749 -18.32 5.38 -24.29
CA GLY A 749 -17.27 6.39 -24.23
C GLY A 749 -16.96 6.94 -22.83
N TYR A 750 -17.76 6.62 -21.80
CA TYR A 750 -17.57 7.16 -20.45
C TYR A 750 -16.27 6.70 -19.77
N GLU A 751 -15.88 5.43 -19.97
CA GLU A 751 -14.63 4.90 -19.41
C GLU A 751 -13.39 5.59 -20.01
N GLU A 752 -13.39 5.82 -21.33
CA GLU A 752 -12.33 6.60 -21.99
C GLU A 752 -12.26 8.04 -21.49
N TYR A 753 -13.42 8.68 -21.30
CA TYR A 753 -13.52 10.02 -20.72
C TYR A 753 -13.00 10.07 -19.28
N LEU A 754 -13.40 9.13 -18.42
CA LEU A 754 -12.95 9.07 -17.04
C LEU A 754 -11.43 8.86 -16.96
N ASN A 755 -10.86 8.01 -17.82
CA ASN A 755 -9.42 7.81 -17.91
C ASN A 755 -8.67 9.09 -18.30
N ALA A 756 -9.20 9.88 -19.24
CA ALA A 756 -8.62 11.18 -19.59
C ALA A 756 -8.70 12.18 -18.42
N VAL A 757 -9.83 12.20 -17.69
CA VAL A 757 -10.01 13.03 -16.49
C VAL A 757 -9.00 12.66 -15.40
N GLU A 758 -8.81 11.37 -15.11
CA GLU A 758 -7.85 10.91 -14.10
C GLU A 758 -6.39 11.23 -14.47
N LYS A 759 -6.05 11.15 -15.76
CA LYS A 759 -4.75 11.65 -16.25
C LYS A 759 -4.60 13.15 -16.03
N GLY A 760 -5.62 13.95 -16.33
CA GLY A 760 -5.62 15.38 -16.07
C GLY A 760 -5.46 15.72 -14.59
N ARG A 761 -6.15 15.00 -13.70
CA ARG A 761 -5.99 15.12 -12.24
C ARG A 761 -4.58 14.76 -11.77
N ALA A 762 -3.97 13.74 -12.37
CA ALA A 762 -2.59 13.36 -12.08
C ALA A 762 -1.61 14.44 -12.55
N ALA A 763 -1.81 14.99 -13.74
CA ALA A 763 -0.99 16.06 -14.30
C ALA A 763 -1.01 17.33 -13.42
N LEU A 764 -2.18 17.73 -12.89
CA LEU A 764 -2.30 18.87 -11.97
C LEU A 764 -1.55 18.72 -10.64
N LYS A 765 -1.11 17.49 -10.29
CA LYS A 765 -0.27 17.23 -9.11
C LYS A 765 1.22 17.28 -9.42
N ASP A 766 1.59 17.33 -10.69
CA ASP A 766 2.99 17.40 -11.11
C ASP A 766 3.51 18.84 -10.96
N GLN A 767 4.54 19.01 -10.11
CA GLN A 767 5.18 20.30 -9.90
C GLN A 767 5.98 20.78 -11.13
N ALA A 768 6.26 19.89 -12.08
CA ALA A 768 6.93 20.21 -13.33
C ALA A 768 5.95 20.47 -14.50
N LEU A 769 4.64 20.48 -14.24
CA LEU A 769 3.62 20.69 -15.27
C LEU A 769 3.86 22.01 -16.02
N THR A 770 3.99 21.93 -17.35
CA THR A 770 4.07 23.11 -18.20
C THR A 770 2.70 23.47 -18.77
N VAL A 771 2.55 24.69 -19.31
CA VAL A 771 1.31 25.11 -19.99
C VAL A 771 1.01 24.22 -21.20
N ASP A 772 2.02 23.75 -21.92
CA ASP A 772 1.87 22.86 -23.08
C ASP A 772 1.39 21.46 -22.65
N ASP A 773 1.97 20.90 -21.58
CA ASP A 773 1.55 19.61 -21.01
C ASP A 773 0.10 19.68 -20.49
N MET A 774 -0.24 20.78 -19.83
CA MET A 774 -1.59 21.07 -19.37
C MET A 774 -2.57 21.13 -20.55
N ARG A 775 -2.21 21.85 -21.63
CA ARG A 775 -3.04 21.99 -22.83
C ARG A 775 -3.27 20.64 -23.50
N ALA A 776 -2.24 19.79 -23.61
CA ALA A 776 -2.38 18.44 -24.15
C ALA A 776 -3.35 17.58 -23.33
N CYS A 777 -3.25 17.62 -22.00
CA CYS A 777 -4.18 16.91 -21.12
C CYS A 777 -5.62 17.42 -21.23
N PHE A 778 -5.79 18.75 -21.32
CA PHE A 778 -7.10 19.38 -21.54
C PHE A 778 -7.70 18.94 -22.88
N ASP A 779 -6.94 18.98 -23.96
CA ASP A 779 -7.38 18.58 -25.30
C ASP A 779 -7.75 17.08 -25.34
N GLU A 780 -7.05 16.21 -24.60
CA GLU A 780 -7.42 14.80 -24.43
C GLU A 780 -8.80 14.63 -23.76
N ILE A 781 -9.07 15.39 -22.70
CA ILE A 781 -10.37 15.35 -22.01
C ILE A 781 -11.47 15.84 -22.94
N VAL A 782 -11.26 16.97 -23.63
CA VAL A 782 -12.24 17.53 -24.59
C VAL A 782 -12.51 16.54 -25.72
N ALA A 783 -11.47 15.89 -26.26
CA ALA A 783 -11.61 14.89 -27.31
C ALA A 783 -12.38 13.64 -26.84
N ALA A 784 -12.12 13.17 -25.62
CA ALA A 784 -12.85 12.04 -25.03
C ALA A 784 -14.31 12.41 -24.71
N LYS A 785 -14.54 13.63 -24.19
CA LYS A 785 -15.88 14.20 -23.94
C LYS A 785 -16.71 14.27 -25.23
N GLY A 786 -16.08 14.63 -26.36
CA GLY A 786 -16.71 14.65 -27.68
C GLY A 786 -17.12 13.27 -28.23
N LYS A 787 -16.62 12.17 -27.65
CA LYS A 787 -16.98 10.79 -28.02
C LYS A 787 -18.08 10.19 -27.16
N LEU A 788 -18.54 10.89 -26.12
CA LEU A 788 -19.62 10.43 -25.26
C LEU A 788 -20.92 10.26 -26.05
N MET A 789 -21.51 9.07 -26.02
CA MET A 789 -22.76 8.79 -26.72
C MET A 789 -23.91 8.61 -25.72
N LYS A 790 -24.99 9.37 -25.90
CA LYS A 790 -26.27 9.12 -25.21
C LYS A 790 -27.06 8.00 -25.93
N PRO A 791 -27.98 7.27 -25.27
CA PRO A 791 -28.88 6.35 -25.95
C PRO A 791 -29.63 7.04 -27.09
N ASP A 792 -29.98 6.30 -28.15
CA ASP A 792 -30.88 6.82 -29.17
C ASP A 792 -32.20 7.24 -28.50
N GLY A 793 -32.42 8.55 -28.39
CA GLY A 793 -33.53 9.14 -27.66
C GLY A 793 -34.91 8.86 -28.25
N ASN A 794 -34.98 8.05 -29.31
CA ASN A 794 -36.20 7.69 -30.03
C ASN A 794 -36.75 6.29 -29.70
N ILE A 795 -35.95 5.40 -29.09
CA ILE A 795 -36.35 4.01 -28.81
C ILE A 795 -36.61 3.82 -27.31
N PRO A 796 -37.85 3.48 -26.88
CA PRO A 796 -38.13 3.24 -25.47
C PRO A 796 -37.59 1.89 -24.99
N THR A 797 -37.32 1.77 -23.69
CA THR A 797 -37.07 0.47 -23.04
C THR A 797 -38.38 -0.17 -22.61
N VAL A 798 -38.45 -1.50 -22.56
CA VAL A 798 -39.68 -2.24 -22.19
C VAL A 798 -39.54 -2.89 -20.82
N LYS A 799 -40.58 -2.74 -19.98
CA LYS A 799 -40.74 -3.46 -18.71
C LYS A 799 -42.13 -4.09 -18.69
N ALA A 800 -42.25 -5.36 -18.33
CA ALA A 800 -43.54 -6.02 -18.23
C ALA A 800 -43.69 -6.77 -16.90
N THR A 801 -44.93 -6.96 -16.46
CA THR A 801 -45.23 -7.76 -15.27
C THR A 801 -44.93 -9.24 -15.46
N ASP A 802 -45.09 -9.76 -16.68
CA ASP A 802 -44.85 -11.17 -17.02
C ASP A 802 -43.57 -11.33 -17.86
N ALA A 803 -42.87 -12.44 -17.64
CA ALA A 803 -41.75 -12.85 -18.46
C ALA A 803 -42.19 -13.27 -19.88
N TYR A 804 -41.28 -13.19 -20.83
CA TYR A 804 -41.48 -13.79 -22.14
C TYR A 804 -41.09 -15.29 -22.15
N TYR A 805 -41.59 -16.02 -23.13
CA TYR A 805 -41.31 -17.43 -23.31
C TYR A 805 -39.90 -17.66 -23.85
N SER A 806 -39.00 -18.17 -23.01
CA SER A 806 -37.58 -18.45 -23.34
C SER A 806 -37.18 -19.91 -23.19
N SER A 807 -37.99 -20.74 -22.53
CA SER A 807 -37.66 -22.15 -22.27
C SER A 807 -37.89 -23.02 -23.51
N GLY A 808 -36.87 -23.79 -23.91
CA GLY A 808 -36.96 -24.73 -25.04
C GLY A 808 -37.01 -24.08 -26.43
N VAL A 809 -36.61 -22.82 -26.55
CA VAL A 809 -36.57 -22.05 -27.81
C VAL A 809 -35.17 -21.50 -28.08
N TYR A 810 -34.72 -21.58 -29.34
CA TYR A 810 -33.41 -21.07 -29.78
C TYR A 810 -33.56 -20.05 -30.92
N PRO A 811 -32.89 -18.89 -30.85
CA PRO A 811 -32.14 -18.39 -29.68
C PRO A 811 -33.07 -18.07 -28.50
N ALA A 812 -32.53 -17.97 -27.28
CA ALA A 812 -33.33 -17.83 -26.04
C ALA A 812 -34.13 -16.52 -25.98
N ASP A 813 -33.71 -15.51 -26.74
CA ASP A 813 -34.32 -14.19 -26.91
C ASP A 813 -35.35 -14.12 -28.06
N LYS A 814 -35.70 -15.27 -28.67
CA LYS A 814 -36.62 -15.33 -29.83
C LYS A 814 -37.94 -14.58 -29.61
N TYR A 815 -38.44 -14.55 -28.37
CA TYR A 815 -39.70 -13.90 -27.99
C TYR A 815 -39.51 -12.74 -27.01
N SER A 816 -38.29 -12.18 -26.94
CA SER A 816 -37.96 -11.12 -25.98
C SER A 816 -38.81 -9.85 -26.16
N TYR A 817 -38.75 -8.93 -25.21
CA TYR A 817 -39.57 -7.71 -25.24
C TYR A 817 -39.20 -6.76 -26.39
N GLU A 818 -37.94 -6.79 -26.80
CA GLU A 818 -37.37 -5.98 -27.88
C GLU A 818 -38.03 -6.28 -29.22
N LYS A 819 -38.64 -7.47 -29.37
CA LYS A 819 -39.40 -7.84 -30.56
C LYS A 819 -40.65 -6.98 -30.79
N MET A 820 -41.15 -6.28 -29.76
CA MET A 820 -42.20 -5.28 -29.96
C MET A 820 -41.69 -3.99 -30.63
N LEU A 821 -40.38 -3.77 -30.73
CA LEU A 821 -39.79 -2.50 -31.18
C LEU A 821 -38.82 -2.67 -32.37
N ASP A 822 -38.65 -3.89 -32.87
CA ASP A 822 -37.69 -4.18 -33.95
C ASP A 822 -38.24 -3.89 -35.35
N HIS A 823 -39.54 -3.62 -35.45
CA HIS A 823 -40.27 -3.40 -36.71
C HIS A 823 -40.15 -4.56 -37.70
N ASP A 824 -39.92 -5.77 -37.20
CA ASP A 824 -39.87 -7.00 -37.98
C ASP A 824 -41.20 -7.76 -37.88
N PRO A 825 -42.04 -7.77 -38.94
CA PRO A 825 -43.31 -8.48 -38.91
C PRO A 825 -43.15 -10.02 -38.83
N SER A 826 -41.94 -10.56 -38.86
CA SER A 826 -41.68 -11.99 -38.65
C SER A 826 -41.41 -12.37 -37.19
N THR A 827 -41.19 -11.39 -36.31
CA THR A 827 -40.95 -11.59 -34.88
C THR A 827 -42.20 -11.25 -34.06
N LYS A 828 -42.16 -11.59 -32.77
CA LYS A 828 -43.21 -11.24 -31.79
C LYS A 828 -42.69 -11.43 -30.38
N THR A 829 -43.24 -10.68 -29.42
CA THR A 829 -43.13 -11.03 -28.00
C THR A 829 -44.25 -11.99 -27.62
N TRP A 830 -43.92 -13.07 -26.93
CA TRP A 830 -44.87 -14.05 -26.42
C TRP A 830 -44.69 -14.20 -24.92
N PHE A 831 -45.68 -13.77 -24.14
CA PHE A 831 -45.65 -13.79 -22.68
C PHE A 831 -45.98 -15.19 -22.15
N ASN A 832 -45.29 -15.64 -21.10
CA ASN A 832 -45.37 -17.01 -20.59
C ASN A 832 -46.35 -17.19 -19.41
N ALA A 833 -47.34 -16.31 -19.27
CA ALA A 833 -48.27 -16.30 -18.16
C ALA A 833 -49.69 -15.88 -18.59
N ASP A 834 -50.67 -16.25 -17.78
CA ASP A 834 -52.08 -15.93 -18.03
C ASP A 834 -52.34 -14.42 -17.97
N GLN A 835 -53.16 -13.92 -18.89
CA GLN A 835 -53.70 -12.56 -18.87
C GLN A 835 -54.50 -12.35 -17.57
N THR A 836 -53.92 -11.60 -16.63
CA THR A 836 -54.56 -11.27 -15.35
C THR A 836 -54.77 -9.77 -15.30
N LYS A 837 -55.92 -9.34 -14.77
CA LYS A 837 -56.24 -7.92 -14.61
C LYS A 837 -55.12 -7.20 -13.86
N ASP A 838 -54.85 -5.96 -14.28
CA ASP A 838 -53.87 -5.02 -13.73
C ASP A 838 -52.39 -5.39 -13.98
N LYS A 839 -52.09 -6.47 -14.73
CA LYS A 839 -50.75 -6.68 -15.31
C LYS A 839 -50.46 -5.66 -16.41
N THR A 840 -49.18 -5.32 -16.57
CA THR A 840 -48.78 -4.18 -17.40
C THR A 840 -47.60 -4.48 -18.30
N ILE A 841 -47.54 -3.77 -19.43
CA ILE A 841 -46.39 -3.66 -20.32
C ILE A 841 -46.11 -2.16 -20.45
N GLN A 842 -44.96 -1.71 -19.99
CA GLN A 842 -44.54 -0.32 -19.94
C GLN A 842 -43.40 -0.08 -20.92
N PHE A 843 -43.51 1.01 -21.69
CA PHE A 843 -42.48 1.54 -22.58
C PHE A 843 -41.99 2.86 -21.99
N VAL A 844 -40.68 2.96 -21.74
CA VAL A 844 -40.06 4.11 -21.07
C VAL A 844 -39.14 4.81 -22.05
N PHE A 845 -39.50 6.04 -22.45
CA PHE A 845 -38.69 6.87 -23.33
C PHE A 845 -37.51 7.49 -22.57
N PRO A 846 -36.31 7.54 -23.19
CA PRO A 846 -35.16 8.21 -22.60
C PRO A 846 -35.41 9.70 -22.34
N ASN A 847 -36.07 10.38 -23.28
CA ASN A 847 -36.41 11.80 -23.23
C ASN A 847 -37.93 12.00 -23.22
N VAL A 848 -38.39 13.15 -22.71
CA VAL A 848 -39.79 13.55 -22.87
C VAL A 848 -40.04 13.84 -24.35
N VAL A 849 -41.02 13.15 -24.93
CA VAL A 849 -41.42 13.34 -26.33
C VAL A 849 -42.83 13.90 -26.41
N LYS A 850 -43.13 14.68 -27.45
CA LYS A 850 -44.48 15.18 -27.68
C LYS A 850 -45.24 14.19 -28.57
N MET A 851 -45.91 13.23 -27.96
CA MET A 851 -46.54 12.08 -28.62
C MET A 851 -47.97 12.36 -29.04
N SER A 852 -48.34 11.92 -30.24
CA SER A 852 -49.67 12.12 -30.84
C SER A 852 -50.34 10.83 -31.33
N GLN A 853 -49.59 9.72 -31.43
CA GLN A 853 -50.16 8.44 -31.86
C GLN A 853 -49.37 7.24 -31.32
N ILE A 854 -50.10 6.17 -31.00
CA ILE A 854 -49.59 4.84 -30.66
C ILE A 854 -50.32 3.83 -31.56
N LYS A 855 -49.59 2.94 -32.24
CA LYS A 855 -50.14 1.84 -33.02
C LYS A 855 -49.63 0.52 -32.46
N ILE A 856 -50.52 -0.40 -32.13
CA ILE A 856 -50.20 -1.72 -31.57
C ILE A 856 -50.66 -2.79 -32.56
N GLU A 857 -49.80 -3.75 -32.85
CA GLU A 857 -50.09 -4.91 -33.70
C GLU A 857 -49.94 -6.21 -32.92
N GLN A 858 -50.91 -7.09 -33.04
CA GLN A 858 -50.92 -8.45 -32.53
C GLN A 858 -50.80 -9.43 -33.72
N PRO A 859 -50.08 -10.57 -33.55
CA PRO A 859 -49.86 -11.51 -34.64
C PRO A 859 -51.17 -12.07 -35.21
N LYS A 860 -51.27 -12.21 -36.54
CA LYS A 860 -52.46 -12.80 -37.19
C LYS A 860 -52.74 -14.24 -36.74
N ASP A 861 -51.72 -14.95 -36.27
CA ASP A 861 -51.76 -16.32 -35.77
C ASP A 861 -51.92 -16.43 -34.25
N CYS A 862 -52.22 -15.32 -33.54
CA CYS A 862 -52.30 -15.31 -32.07
C CYS A 862 -53.41 -16.21 -31.50
N GLY A 863 -54.46 -16.53 -32.27
CA GLY A 863 -55.53 -17.44 -31.85
C GLY A 863 -56.15 -17.03 -30.51
N GLU A 864 -56.12 -17.93 -29.52
CA GLU A 864 -56.64 -17.64 -28.17
C GLU A 864 -55.73 -16.74 -27.33
N ASP A 865 -54.46 -16.53 -27.73
CA ASP A 865 -53.50 -15.65 -27.06
C ASP A 865 -53.68 -14.16 -27.44
N ILE A 866 -54.75 -13.81 -28.14
CA ILE A 866 -55.10 -12.40 -28.37
C ILE A 866 -55.44 -11.70 -27.04
N ILE A 867 -54.98 -10.46 -26.88
CA ILE A 867 -55.32 -9.59 -25.75
C ILE A 867 -56.79 -9.19 -25.86
N GLU A 868 -57.58 -9.61 -24.88
CA GLU A 868 -59.05 -9.47 -24.86
C GLU A 868 -59.55 -8.41 -23.87
N GLY A 869 -58.71 -7.40 -23.63
CA GLY A 869 -59.04 -6.21 -22.86
C GLY A 869 -57.82 -5.60 -22.19
N ALA A 870 -57.39 -4.44 -22.68
CA ALA A 870 -56.36 -3.61 -22.05
C ALA A 870 -56.64 -2.12 -22.27
N ASP A 871 -56.23 -1.29 -21.32
CA ASP A 871 -56.15 0.16 -21.47
C ASP A 871 -54.75 0.54 -21.97
N VAL A 872 -54.69 1.52 -22.87
CA VAL A 872 -53.42 2.14 -23.31
C VAL A 872 -53.35 3.52 -22.70
N GLU A 873 -52.32 3.74 -21.89
CA GLU A 873 -52.17 4.88 -20.99
C GLU A 873 -50.82 5.55 -21.24
N VAL A 874 -50.76 6.87 -21.10
CA VAL A 874 -49.52 7.65 -21.18
C VAL A 874 -49.30 8.45 -19.90
N SER A 875 -48.04 8.72 -19.57
CA SER A 875 -47.66 9.49 -18.39
C SER A 875 -46.35 10.26 -18.61
N LEU A 876 -46.23 11.41 -17.94
CA LEU A 876 -44.99 12.17 -17.85
C LEU A 876 -44.12 11.74 -16.67
N ASP A 877 -44.74 11.36 -15.54
CA ASP A 877 -44.09 11.11 -14.26
C ASP A 877 -44.09 9.63 -13.83
N GLY A 878 -44.82 8.77 -14.55
CA GLY A 878 -44.98 7.35 -14.24
C GLY A 878 -45.96 7.06 -13.09
N GLN A 879 -46.60 8.09 -12.53
CA GLN A 879 -47.54 8.01 -11.41
C GLN A 879 -48.96 8.38 -11.86
N GLN A 880 -49.10 9.46 -12.61
CA GLN A 880 -50.37 9.94 -13.13
C GLN A 880 -50.54 9.44 -14.57
N TRP A 881 -51.51 8.55 -14.76
CA TRP A 881 -51.76 7.89 -16.03
C TRP A 881 -52.99 8.45 -16.71
N THR A 882 -52.84 8.84 -17.96
CA THR A 882 -53.94 9.30 -18.82
C THR A 882 -54.25 8.22 -19.83
N LYS A 883 -55.46 7.67 -19.78
CA LYS A 883 -55.93 6.71 -20.79
C LYS A 883 -56.11 7.43 -22.13
N VAL A 884 -55.34 6.99 -23.14
CA VAL A 884 -55.40 7.50 -24.51
C VAL A 884 -56.13 6.56 -25.46
N GLY A 885 -56.27 5.29 -25.10
CA GLY A 885 -57.06 4.33 -25.86
C GLY A 885 -57.22 2.98 -25.16
N ASP A 886 -57.64 1.98 -25.92
CA ASP A 886 -57.85 0.61 -25.45
C ASP A 886 -57.53 -0.42 -26.55
N LEU A 887 -57.22 -1.64 -26.12
CA LEU A 887 -56.97 -2.81 -26.94
C LEU A 887 -57.97 -3.91 -26.56
N ASN A 888 -59.01 -4.09 -27.38
CA ASN A 888 -60.11 -5.03 -27.13
C ASN A 888 -60.34 -5.95 -28.33
N ASN A 889 -59.73 -7.14 -28.33
CA ASN A 889 -59.97 -8.19 -29.33
C ASN A 889 -59.81 -7.72 -30.80
N VAL A 890 -58.77 -6.95 -31.06
CA VAL A 890 -58.41 -6.42 -32.40
C VAL A 890 -56.97 -6.79 -32.72
N LEU A 891 -56.70 -7.19 -33.97
CA LEU A 891 -55.34 -7.56 -34.39
C LEU A 891 -54.44 -6.33 -34.55
N ASP A 892 -54.99 -5.22 -35.02
CA ASP A 892 -54.27 -3.97 -35.21
C ASP A 892 -55.10 -2.81 -34.62
N LYS A 893 -54.42 -1.91 -33.90
CA LYS A 893 -55.07 -0.75 -33.29
C LYS A 893 -54.19 0.47 -33.39
N THR A 894 -54.67 1.49 -34.09
CA THR A 894 -54.09 2.83 -34.08
C THR A 894 -54.89 3.74 -33.14
N ILE A 895 -54.19 4.40 -32.23
CA ILE A 895 -54.73 5.33 -31.23
C ILE A 895 -54.09 6.69 -31.50
N THR A 896 -54.90 7.68 -31.84
CA THR A 896 -54.45 9.06 -32.07
C THR A 896 -55.01 9.96 -30.97
N PHE A 897 -54.21 10.85 -30.42
CA PHE A 897 -54.57 11.77 -29.35
C PHE A 897 -53.86 13.12 -29.54
N GLU A 898 -54.26 14.15 -28.78
CA GLU A 898 -53.61 15.46 -28.82
C GLU A 898 -52.12 15.35 -28.44
N GLY A 899 -51.26 16.10 -29.11
CA GLY A 899 -49.81 16.09 -28.88
C GLY A 899 -49.46 16.36 -27.42
N THR A 900 -49.13 15.31 -26.68
CA THR A 900 -48.97 15.31 -25.22
C THR A 900 -47.52 15.01 -24.87
N ASN A 901 -46.97 15.68 -23.84
CA ASN A 901 -45.64 15.36 -23.32
C ASN A 901 -45.70 14.01 -22.60
N VAL A 902 -44.97 13.03 -23.13
CA VAL A 902 -44.99 11.64 -22.69
C VAL A 902 -43.56 11.19 -22.40
N LYS A 903 -43.37 10.50 -21.28
CA LYS A 903 -42.14 9.76 -20.96
C LYS A 903 -42.41 8.26 -20.79
N TYR A 904 -43.62 7.90 -20.40
CA TYR A 904 -44.04 6.53 -20.17
C TYR A 904 -45.31 6.21 -20.97
N VAL A 905 -45.33 5.07 -21.63
CA VAL A 905 -46.54 4.46 -22.21
C VAL A 905 -46.79 3.13 -21.51
N GLN A 906 -48.04 2.79 -21.23
CA GLN A 906 -48.41 1.54 -20.58
C GLN A 906 -49.59 0.89 -21.28
N ILE A 907 -49.50 -0.42 -21.49
CA ILE A 907 -50.62 -1.29 -21.81
C ILE A 907 -50.98 -2.03 -20.52
N ARG A 908 -52.16 -1.77 -19.95
CA ARG A 908 -52.62 -2.37 -18.69
C ARG A 908 -53.81 -3.28 -18.95
N LEU A 909 -53.67 -4.57 -18.64
CA LEU A 909 -54.74 -5.56 -18.83
C LEU A 909 -55.95 -5.23 -17.94
N THR A 910 -57.16 -5.26 -18.50
CA THR A 910 -58.39 -4.89 -17.79
C THR A 910 -59.29 -6.08 -17.45
N LYS A 911 -58.97 -7.28 -17.94
CA LYS A 911 -59.73 -8.52 -17.71
C LYS A 911 -58.83 -9.72 -17.46
N ASP A 912 -59.37 -10.70 -16.74
CA ASP A 912 -58.76 -12.01 -16.57
C ASP A 912 -59.10 -12.93 -17.74
N LYS A 913 -58.11 -13.64 -18.28
CA LYS A 913 -58.24 -14.66 -19.30
C LYS A 913 -57.13 -15.70 -19.11
N LYS A 914 -57.50 -16.97 -18.96
CA LYS A 914 -56.58 -18.10 -18.74
C LYS A 914 -55.88 -18.54 -20.03
N LYS A 915 -55.20 -17.60 -20.67
CA LYS A 915 -54.40 -17.74 -21.89
C LYS A 915 -53.21 -16.81 -21.80
N TRP A 916 -52.13 -17.20 -22.48
CA TRP A 916 -50.98 -16.34 -22.69
C TRP A 916 -51.33 -15.18 -23.62
N TYR A 917 -50.37 -14.32 -23.92
CA TYR A 917 -50.61 -13.19 -24.81
C TYR A 917 -49.43 -12.82 -25.68
N GLN A 918 -49.71 -12.19 -26.82
CA GLN A 918 -48.73 -11.89 -27.85
C GLN A 918 -48.89 -10.45 -28.35
N ILE A 919 -47.76 -9.78 -28.58
CA ILE A 919 -47.69 -8.50 -29.30
C ILE A 919 -46.62 -8.66 -30.39
N GLN A 920 -46.98 -8.30 -31.61
CA GLN A 920 -46.08 -8.34 -32.76
C GLN A 920 -45.20 -7.11 -32.79
N ASP A 921 -45.80 -5.93 -32.72
CA ASP A 921 -45.09 -4.66 -32.91
C ASP A 921 -45.84 -3.50 -32.26
N ILE A 922 -45.12 -2.43 -31.92
CA ILE A 922 -45.68 -1.16 -31.48
C ILE A 922 -44.94 0.01 -32.12
N TYR A 923 -45.72 0.98 -32.62
CA TYR A 923 -45.20 2.19 -33.24
C TYR A 923 -45.67 3.42 -32.46
N PHE A 924 -44.76 4.38 -32.31
CA PHE A 924 -45.03 5.67 -31.68
C PHE A 924 -44.83 6.79 -32.71
N THR A 925 -45.72 7.78 -32.71
CA THR A 925 -45.53 9.01 -33.49
C THR A 925 -45.44 10.19 -32.52
N PHE A 926 -44.32 10.91 -32.58
CA PHE A 926 -44.02 12.03 -31.69
C PHE A 926 -43.09 13.05 -32.35
N GLU A 927 -43.13 14.28 -31.85
CA GLU A 927 -42.11 15.30 -32.10
C GLU A 927 -41.08 15.29 -30.95
N GLN A 928 -39.79 15.42 -31.29
CA GLN A 928 -38.73 15.59 -30.30
C GLN A 928 -38.76 16.99 -29.70
N ILE A 929 -38.52 17.08 -28.39
CA ILE A 929 -38.31 18.36 -27.70
C ILE A 929 -36.82 18.70 -27.78
N GLN A 930 -36.48 19.90 -28.26
CA GLN A 930 -35.08 20.33 -28.40
C GLN A 930 -34.39 20.48 -27.03
N GLU A 931 -33.18 19.92 -26.89
CA GLU A 931 -32.33 20.09 -25.70
C GLU A 931 -31.72 21.50 -25.66
N ASP A 932 -31.80 22.16 -24.50
CA ASP A 932 -31.13 23.44 -24.25
C ASP A 932 -29.64 23.20 -24.02
N ASN A 933 -28.81 23.79 -24.87
CA ASN A 933 -27.35 23.64 -24.83
C ASN A 933 -26.63 24.95 -24.48
N THR A 934 -27.36 25.99 -24.07
CA THR A 934 -26.84 27.36 -23.91
C THR A 934 -25.66 27.43 -22.93
N LEU A 935 -25.81 26.87 -21.73
CA LEU A 935 -24.76 26.86 -20.71
C LEU A 935 -23.52 26.06 -21.15
N ARG A 936 -23.71 24.91 -21.81
CA ARG A 936 -22.63 24.06 -22.31
C ARG A 936 -21.77 24.82 -23.32
N ASP A 937 -22.41 25.44 -24.30
CA ASP A 937 -21.71 26.15 -25.37
C ASP A 937 -20.96 27.38 -24.81
N LEU A 938 -21.51 28.02 -23.77
CA LEU A 938 -20.87 29.15 -23.08
C LEU A 938 -19.62 28.75 -22.27
N ILE A 939 -19.66 27.60 -21.58
CA ILE A 939 -18.50 27.03 -20.87
C ILE A 939 -17.36 26.78 -21.87
N GLN A 940 -17.69 26.13 -22.99
CA GLN A 940 -16.70 25.84 -24.03
C GLN A 940 -16.11 27.11 -24.66
N GLU A 941 -16.91 28.17 -24.83
CA GLU A 941 -16.40 29.46 -25.30
C GLU A 941 -15.41 30.08 -24.29
N ALA A 942 -15.73 30.05 -22.99
CA ALA A 942 -14.89 30.59 -21.92
C ALA A 942 -13.54 29.86 -21.75
N GLU A 943 -13.52 28.54 -21.89
CA GLU A 943 -12.30 27.70 -21.81
C GLU A 943 -11.31 27.97 -22.96
N ASN A 944 -11.81 28.48 -24.09
CA ASN A 944 -11.02 28.75 -25.29
C ASN A 944 -10.53 30.20 -25.42
N LEU A 945 -10.82 31.07 -24.45
CA LEU A 945 -10.36 32.46 -24.46
C LEU A 945 -8.84 32.56 -24.20
N ASP A 946 -8.20 33.55 -24.82
CA ASP A 946 -6.80 33.89 -24.53
C ASP A 946 -6.70 34.62 -23.19
N TYR A 947 -6.01 33.99 -22.24
CA TYR A 947 -5.84 34.47 -20.86
C TYR A 947 -4.38 34.84 -20.51
N LEU A 948 -3.39 34.37 -21.27
CA LEU A 948 -1.97 34.51 -20.90
C LEU A 948 -1.47 35.96 -21.03
N THR A 949 -2.08 36.76 -21.91
CA THR A 949 -1.71 38.16 -22.14
C THR A 949 -2.61 39.15 -21.37
N LYS A 950 -3.49 38.65 -20.50
CA LYS A 950 -4.53 39.43 -19.84
C LYS A 950 -4.19 39.66 -18.38
N ASP A 951 -4.71 40.75 -17.83
CA ASP A 951 -4.52 41.08 -16.43
C ASP A 951 -5.19 40.03 -15.53
N ILE A 952 -4.41 39.51 -14.58
CA ILE A 952 -4.73 38.37 -13.74
C ILE A 952 -5.99 38.55 -12.90
N ASP A 953 -6.38 39.79 -12.60
CA ASP A 953 -7.62 40.08 -11.86
C ASP A 953 -8.85 39.70 -12.69
N TYR A 954 -8.83 39.98 -14.00
CA TYR A 954 -9.90 39.62 -14.93
C TYR A 954 -9.89 38.12 -15.24
N VAL A 955 -8.70 37.51 -15.34
CA VAL A 955 -8.56 36.05 -15.50
C VAL A 955 -9.13 35.34 -14.29
N SER A 956 -8.79 35.76 -13.08
CA SER A 956 -9.32 35.18 -11.83
C SER A 956 -10.84 35.30 -11.74
N GLU A 957 -11.40 36.44 -12.14
CA GLU A 957 -12.86 36.62 -12.15
C GLU A 957 -13.54 35.71 -13.19
N LEU A 958 -12.95 35.54 -14.38
CA LEU A 958 -13.43 34.57 -15.36
C LEU A 958 -13.42 33.14 -14.80
N VAL A 959 -12.31 32.73 -14.18
CA VAL A 959 -12.15 31.38 -13.62
C VAL A 959 -13.20 31.10 -12.54
N ASP A 960 -13.46 32.05 -11.64
CA ASP A 960 -14.51 31.91 -10.63
C ASP A 960 -15.90 31.70 -11.25
N LYS A 961 -16.24 32.46 -12.30
CA LYS A 961 -17.54 32.30 -13.00
C LYS A 961 -17.61 31.02 -13.81
N LEU A 962 -16.49 30.61 -14.41
CA LEU A 962 -16.40 29.37 -15.19
C LEU A 962 -16.58 28.14 -14.28
N ILE A 963 -15.96 28.14 -13.10
CA ILE A 963 -16.16 27.09 -12.10
C ILE A 963 -17.62 27.03 -11.65
N ALA A 964 -18.26 28.18 -11.43
CA ALA A 964 -19.69 28.23 -11.08
C ALA A 964 -20.58 27.69 -12.21
N ALA A 965 -20.29 28.04 -13.46
CA ALA A 965 -20.98 27.53 -14.65
C ALA A 965 -20.81 26.01 -14.81
N GLN A 966 -19.59 25.50 -14.68
CA GLN A 966 -19.33 24.08 -14.76
C GLN A 966 -20.06 23.31 -13.65
N LYS A 967 -20.06 23.84 -12.41
CA LYS A 967 -20.83 23.26 -11.29
C LYS A 967 -22.33 23.23 -11.60
N ALA A 968 -22.92 24.30 -12.11
CA ALA A 968 -24.34 24.32 -12.48
C ALA A 968 -24.66 23.32 -13.61
N TYR A 969 -23.76 23.18 -14.59
CA TYR A 969 -23.90 22.26 -15.72
C TYR A 969 -23.88 20.79 -15.27
N ILE A 970 -22.93 20.38 -14.42
CA ILE A 970 -22.86 18.99 -13.93
C ILE A 970 -24.03 18.63 -13.01
N HIS A 971 -24.58 19.59 -12.27
CA HIS A 971 -25.73 19.37 -11.38
C HIS A 971 -27.07 19.44 -12.10
N LYS A 972 -27.08 19.74 -13.41
CA LYS A 972 -28.30 19.86 -14.25
C LYS A 972 -29.31 20.84 -13.63
N GLU A 973 -28.84 22.00 -13.16
CA GLU A 973 -29.71 23.01 -12.59
C GLU A 973 -30.76 23.49 -13.61
N GLU A 974 -32.02 23.61 -13.20
CA GLU A 974 -33.13 24.00 -14.10
C GLU A 974 -33.15 25.51 -14.43
N ASP A 975 -32.53 26.36 -13.59
CA ASP A 975 -32.45 27.82 -13.76
C ASP A 975 -30.98 28.27 -13.84
N THR A 976 -30.44 28.28 -15.06
CA THR A 976 -29.04 28.60 -15.35
C THR A 976 -28.81 30.06 -15.73
N GLN A 977 -29.87 30.86 -15.91
CA GLN A 977 -29.80 32.20 -16.51
C GLN A 977 -28.80 33.12 -15.80
N LYS A 978 -28.82 33.13 -14.46
CA LYS A 978 -27.92 33.99 -13.68
C LYS A 978 -26.45 33.61 -13.89
N VAL A 979 -26.15 32.31 -13.89
CA VAL A 979 -24.79 31.80 -14.04
C VAL A 979 -24.27 32.05 -15.46
N GLU A 980 -25.14 31.90 -16.46
CA GLU A 980 -24.86 32.26 -17.85
C GLU A 980 -24.58 33.76 -18.00
N ASP A 981 -25.40 34.63 -17.41
CA ASP A 981 -25.22 36.09 -17.45
C ASP A 981 -23.90 36.52 -16.79
N ASP A 982 -23.56 35.92 -15.66
CA ASP A 982 -22.35 36.25 -14.91
C ASP A 982 -21.10 35.78 -15.66
N LEU A 983 -21.13 34.59 -16.28
CA LEU A 983 -20.03 34.11 -17.14
C LEU A 983 -19.86 34.99 -18.38
N ARG A 984 -20.95 35.36 -19.07
CA ARG A 984 -20.91 36.28 -20.23
C ARG A 984 -20.28 37.63 -19.88
N LYS A 985 -20.64 38.20 -18.73
CA LYS A 985 -20.05 39.46 -18.24
C LYS A 985 -18.56 39.32 -17.98
N ALA A 986 -18.12 38.23 -17.34
CA ALA A 986 -16.72 37.98 -17.05
C ALA A 986 -15.89 37.80 -18.33
N MET A 987 -16.42 37.04 -19.31
CA MET A 987 -15.81 36.89 -20.63
C MET A 987 -15.68 38.23 -21.36
N GLN A 988 -16.74 39.06 -21.36
CA GLN A 988 -16.71 40.38 -21.98
C GLN A 988 -15.71 41.32 -21.29
N ALA A 989 -15.64 41.29 -19.95
CA ALA A 989 -14.67 42.08 -19.18
C ALA A 989 -13.23 41.67 -19.51
N LEU A 990 -12.94 40.37 -19.62
CA LEU A 990 -11.62 39.88 -20.02
C LEU A 990 -11.26 40.30 -21.45
N GLN A 991 -12.19 40.17 -22.40
CA GLN A 991 -11.96 40.56 -23.81
C GLN A 991 -11.70 42.07 -23.97
N THR A 992 -12.37 42.90 -23.17
CA THR A 992 -12.23 44.36 -23.20
C THR A 992 -11.09 44.88 -22.32
N SER A 993 -10.51 44.06 -21.45
CA SER A 993 -9.29 44.41 -20.72
C SER A 993 -8.12 44.64 -21.70
N GLY A 994 -7.47 45.79 -21.56
CA GLY A 994 -6.29 46.16 -22.35
C GLY A 994 -5.12 45.19 -22.11
N VAL A 995 -4.11 45.25 -22.97
CA VAL A 995 -2.82 44.58 -22.71
C VAL A 995 -2.10 45.34 -21.59
N LEU A 996 -1.35 44.63 -20.76
CA LEU A 996 -0.52 45.22 -19.72
C LEU A 996 0.44 46.28 -20.31
N ASP A 997 0.46 47.47 -19.71
CA ASP A 997 1.30 48.59 -20.15
C ASP A 997 2.56 48.70 -19.30
N PHE A 998 3.69 48.34 -19.91
CA PHE A 998 5.03 48.39 -19.31
C PHE A 998 5.80 49.66 -19.65
N THR A 999 5.23 50.58 -20.43
CA THR A 999 5.96 51.72 -21.03
C THR A 999 6.71 52.53 -19.97
N GLU A 1000 6.00 53.01 -18.95
CA GLU A 1000 6.59 53.82 -17.89
C GLU A 1000 7.57 53.05 -16.99
N LEU A 1001 7.33 51.75 -16.76
CA LEU A 1001 8.23 50.91 -15.95
C LEU A 1001 9.55 50.69 -16.69
N ASN A 1002 9.50 50.37 -17.99
CA ASN A 1002 10.68 50.14 -18.82
C ASN A 1002 11.49 51.43 -19.01
N GLU A 1003 10.83 52.57 -19.18
CA GLU A 1003 11.50 53.88 -19.22
C GLU A 1003 12.24 54.17 -17.89
N LEU A 1004 11.60 53.87 -16.76
CA LEU A 1004 12.20 54.07 -15.44
C LEU A 1004 13.36 53.09 -15.16
N ILE A 1005 13.26 51.82 -15.59
CA ILE A 1005 14.36 50.85 -15.51
C ILE A 1005 15.54 51.34 -16.34
N ALA A 1006 15.31 51.76 -17.59
CA ALA A 1006 16.36 52.26 -18.47
C ALA A 1006 17.01 53.55 -17.96
N TYR A 1007 16.28 54.37 -17.19
CA TYR A 1007 16.84 55.51 -16.46
C TYR A 1007 17.67 55.07 -15.27
N ALA A 1008 17.13 54.18 -14.42
CA ALA A 1008 17.81 53.64 -13.24
C ALA A 1008 19.14 52.97 -13.59
N GLU A 1009 19.20 52.21 -14.68
CA GLU A 1009 20.43 51.57 -15.17
C GLU A 1009 21.55 52.54 -15.57
N LYS A 1010 21.22 53.82 -15.79
CA LYS A 1010 22.19 54.86 -16.15
C LYS A 1010 22.70 55.65 -14.93
N ILE A 1011 22.16 55.40 -13.74
CA ILE A 1011 22.60 56.07 -12.51
C ILE A 1011 23.96 55.49 -12.10
N ASP A 1012 24.96 56.36 -12.00
CA ASP A 1012 26.28 55.99 -11.46
C ASP A 1012 26.22 55.91 -9.93
N LEU A 1013 26.11 54.68 -9.43
CA LEU A 1013 25.97 54.39 -8.00
C LEU A 1013 27.19 54.79 -7.16
N SER A 1014 28.35 55.09 -7.76
CA SER A 1014 29.54 55.53 -7.02
C SER A 1014 29.36 56.87 -6.30
N ASN A 1015 28.37 57.67 -6.73
CA ASN A 1015 28.05 59.00 -6.18
C ASN A 1015 27.07 58.97 -4.99
N TYR A 1016 26.61 57.79 -4.54
CA TYR A 1016 25.55 57.67 -3.53
C TYR A 1016 25.93 56.71 -2.38
N THR A 1017 25.30 56.85 -1.22
CA THR A 1017 25.67 56.09 0.00
C THR A 1017 24.70 54.96 0.37
N ASN A 1018 23.43 55.05 -0.03
CA ASN A 1018 22.37 54.10 0.29
C ASN A 1018 21.90 53.28 -0.94
N THR A 1019 22.83 52.57 -1.59
CA THR A 1019 22.61 51.93 -2.89
C THR A 1019 21.96 50.54 -2.85
N GLU A 1020 21.86 49.90 -1.67
CA GLU A 1020 21.34 48.53 -1.53
C GLU A 1020 19.84 48.45 -1.85
N GLU A 1021 19.02 49.33 -1.26
CA GLU A 1021 17.57 49.37 -1.49
C GLU A 1021 17.24 49.69 -2.96
N PHE A 1022 18.05 50.53 -3.60
CA PHE A 1022 17.97 50.79 -5.04
C PHE A 1022 18.29 49.55 -5.88
N ALA A 1023 19.35 48.81 -5.55
CA ALA A 1023 19.74 47.62 -6.29
C ALA A 1023 18.67 46.52 -6.20
N GLU A 1024 18.06 46.34 -5.03
CA GLU A 1024 16.92 45.43 -4.82
C GLU A 1024 15.68 45.88 -5.60
N ALA A 1025 15.31 47.16 -5.51
CA ALA A 1025 14.17 47.70 -6.24
C ALA A 1025 14.34 47.62 -7.77
N LEU A 1026 15.55 47.85 -8.29
CA LEU A 1026 15.86 47.70 -9.72
C LEU A 1026 15.80 46.24 -10.17
N LYS A 1027 16.28 45.31 -9.34
CA LYS A 1027 16.16 43.87 -9.61
C LYS A 1027 14.69 43.44 -9.65
N ALA A 1028 13.91 43.82 -8.65
CA ALA A 1028 12.47 43.53 -8.59
C ALA A 1028 11.71 44.16 -9.77
N ALA A 1029 12.04 45.39 -10.18
CA ALA A 1029 11.46 46.04 -11.34
C ALA A 1029 11.78 45.31 -12.66
N LYS A 1030 13.03 44.84 -12.84
CA LYS A 1030 13.43 44.04 -14.01
C LYS A 1030 12.73 42.69 -14.07
N GLU A 1031 12.60 42.02 -12.93
CA GLU A 1031 11.85 40.75 -12.83
C GLU A 1031 10.36 40.98 -13.14
N CYS A 1032 9.78 42.07 -12.62
CA CYS A 1032 8.42 42.49 -12.92
C CYS A 1032 8.22 42.79 -14.42
N ALA A 1033 9.17 43.45 -15.09
CA ALA A 1033 9.08 43.74 -16.52
C ALA A 1033 9.06 42.48 -17.42
N ILE A 1034 9.44 41.32 -16.89
CA ILE A 1034 9.43 40.03 -17.59
C ILE A 1034 8.19 39.21 -17.20
N ASN A 1035 7.85 39.19 -15.91
CA ASN A 1035 6.93 38.21 -15.33
C ASN A 1035 5.62 38.80 -14.79
N ALA A 1036 5.39 40.12 -14.88
CA ALA A 1036 4.16 40.71 -14.34
C ALA A 1036 2.91 40.18 -15.03
N ARG A 1037 1.89 39.93 -14.22
CA ARG A 1037 0.57 39.44 -14.63
C ARG A 1037 -0.54 40.44 -14.33
N SER A 1038 -0.26 41.56 -13.65
CA SER A 1038 -1.24 42.64 -13.45
C SER A 1038 -0.65 44.04 -13.62
N GLN A 1039 -1.51 45.01 -13.98
CA GLN A 1039 -1.10 46.42 -14.04
C GLN A 1039 -0.75 46.96 -12.65
N ARG A 1040 -1.30 46.35 -11.60
CA ARG A 1040 -1.01 46.68 -10.21
C ARG A 1040 0.43 46.31 -9.84
N GLU A 1041 0.91 45.14 -10.23
CA GLU A 1041 2.31 44.72 -10.03
C GLU A 1041 3.27 45.67 -10.75
N ILE A 1042 2.98 45.99 -12.01
CA ILE A 1042 3.77 46.91 -12.83
C ILE A 1042 3.84 48.30 -12.16
N THR A 1043 2.69 48.79 -11.69
CA THR A 1043 2.60 50.08 -11.01
C THR A 1043 3.33 50.07 -9.66
N ALA A 1044 3.23 48.98 -8.90
CA ALA A 1044 3.91 48.84 -7.62
C ALA A 1044 5.42 48.79 -7.78
N ALA A 1045 5.94 47.98 -8.71
CA ALA A 1045 7.36 47.90 -9.02
C ALA A 1045 7.91 49.23 -9.54
N LYS A 1046 7.14 49.92 -10.40
CA LYS A 1046 7.47 51.28 -10.87
C LYS A 1046 7.58 52.25 -9.70
N ASN A 1047 6.59 52.27 -8.81
CA ASN A 1047 6.58 53.17 -7.66
C ASN A 1047 7.71 52.85 -6.66
N GLN A 1048 8.01 51.57 -6.45
CA GLN A 1048 9.10 51.14 -5.58
C GLN A 1048 10.46 51.57 -6.14
N LEU A 1049 10.72 51.30 -7.43
CA LEU A 1049 11.94 51.76 -8.10
C LEU A 1049 12.02 53.29 -8.12
N LYS A 1050 10.90 53.97 -8.38
CA LYS A 1050 10.85 55.44 -8.35
C LYS A 1050 11.18 55.99 -6.96
N ASN A 1051 10.59 55.42 -5.92
CA ASN A 1051 10.86 55.85 -4.55
C ASN A 1051 12.33 55.60 -4.19
N ALA A 1052 12.87 54.42 -4.52
CA ALA A 1052 14.27 54.10 -4.28
C ALA A 1052 15.23 55.04 -5.02
N ILE A 1053 14.89 55.48 -6.25
CA ILE A 1053 15.60 56.54 -6.98
C ILE A 1053 15.50 57.88 -6.24
N ASP A 1054 14.28 58.29 -5.87
CA ASP A 1054 14.01 59.59 -5.24
C ASP A 1054 14.64 59.71 -3.84
N THR A 1055 14.92 58.59 -3.16
CA THR A 1055 15.55 58.52 -1.84
C THR A 1055 17.05 58.26 -1.87
N LEU A 1056 17.70 58.21 -3.05
CA LEU A 1056 19.16 58.09 -3.13
C LEU A 1056 19.84 59.30 -2.47
N GLU A 1057 20.73 59.04 -1.52
CA GLU A 1057 21.49 60.03 -0.76
C GLU A 1057 22.87 60.23 -1.40
N GLU A 1058 23.07 61.39 -2.01
CA GLU A 1058 24.36 61.80 -2.58
C GLU A 1058 25.46 61.73 -1.51
N LYS A 1059 26.59 61.18 -1.89
CA LYS A 1059 27.77 61.07 -1.03
C LYS A 1059 28.35 62.47 -0.83
N GLU A 1060 28.29 63.02 0.38
CA GLU A 1060 28.94 64.29 0.66
C GLU A 1060 30.45 64.19 0.35
N GLU A 1061 30.95 65.07 -0.51
CA GLU A 1061 32.38 65.25 -0.70
C GLU A 1061 32.98 65.76 0.62
N THR A 1062 33.62 64.86 1.37
CA THR A 1062 34.49 65.30 2.46
C THR A 1062 35.63 66.12 1.86
N PRO A 1063 35.77 67.41 2.20
CA PRO A 1063 36.85 68.24 1.67
C PRO A 1063 38.19 67.60 2.03
N VAL A 1064 39.08 67.50 1.05
CA VAL A 1064 40.42 66.96 1.25
C VAL A 1064 41.16 67.80 2.30
N ASP A 1065 41.52 67.17 3.43
CA ASP A 1065 42.24 67.82 4.52
C ASP A 1065 43.72 67.96 4.14
N LYS A 1066 44.02 69.15 3.60
CA LYS A 1066 45.37 69.55 3.20
C LYS A 1066 46.20 70.12 4.34
N LYS A 1067 45.63 70.28 5.55
CA LYS A 1067 46.27 70.98 6.66
C LYS A 1067 47.58 70.31 7.08
N VAL A 1068 47.63 68.98 7.10
CA VAL A 1068 48.84 68.21 7.44
C VAL A 1068 49.94 68.41 6.39
N LEU A 1069 49.56 68.54 5.11
CA LEU A 1069 50.50 68.85 4.02
C LEU A 1069 50.98 70.30 4.09
N GLU A 1070 50.11 71.26 4.40
CA GLU A 1070 50.48 72.67 4.63
C GLU A 1070 51.48 72.80 5.78
N GLU A 1071 51.22 72.14 6.92
CA GLU A 1071 52.09 72.14 8.09
C GLU A 1071 53.47 71.54 7.76
N LYS A 1072 53.53 70.39 7.07
CA LYS A 1072 54.80 69.78 6.67
C LYS A 1072 55.54 70.52 5.57
N LEU A 1073 54.83 71.15 4.65
CA LEU A 1073 55.44 72.03 3.65
C LEU A 1073 56.05 73.27 4.32
N CYS A 1074 55.39 73.80 5.35
CA CYS A 1074 55.91 74.92 6.14
C CYS A 1074 57.18 74.52 6.90
N GLU A 1075 57.19 73.34 7.52
CA GLU A 1075 58.37 72.75 8.15
C GLU A 1075 59.53 72.57 7.16
N ALA A 1076 59.27 71.97 6.00
CA ALA A 1076 60.27 71.78 4.95
C ALA A 1076 60.89 73.09 4.46
N LYS A 1077 60.06 74.13 4.26
CA LYS A 1077 60.50 75.46 3.80
C LYS A 1077 61.21 76.28 4.87
N ALA A 1078 60.99 75.98 6.14
CA ALA A 1078 61.65 76.66 7.26
C ALA A 1078 63.09 76.18 7.49
N LEU A 1079 63.52 75.12 6.80
CA LEU A 1079 64.89 74.60 6.89
C LEU A 1079 65.87 75.53 6.16
N ASP A 1080 66.99 75.82 6.82
CA ASP A 1080 68.00 76.75 6.32
C ASP A 1080 68.96 76.03 5.37
N ALA A 1081 68.83 76.33 4.07
CA ALA A 1081 69.67 75.76 3.00
C ALA A 1081 71.18 75.87 3.26
N THR A 1082 71.63 76.85 4.06
CA THR A 1082 73.06 77.04 4.36
C THR A 1082 73.65 76.00 5.32
N LYS A 1083 72.78 75.17 5.94
CA LYS A 1083 73.18 74.13 6.89
C LYS A 1083 73.34 72.76 6.25
N TYR A 1084 72.93 72.56 5.00
CA TYR A 1084 72.86 71.23 4.37
C TYR A 1084 73.62 71.15 3.04
N THR A 1085 74.07 69.95 2.66
CA THR A 1085 74.75 69.71 1.39
C THR A 1085 73.84 70.10 0.22
N LYS A 1086 74.44 70.63 -0.84
CA LYS A 1086 73.69 71.13 -2.00
C LYS A 1086 72.84 70.03 -2.64
N GLU A 1087 73.37 68.81 -2.66
CA GLU A 1087 72.74 67.63 -3.24
C GLU A 1087 71.53 67.16 -2.42
N SER A 1088 71.64 67.09 -1.09
CA SER A 1088 70.52 66.66 -0.22
C SER A 1088 69.41 67.72 -0.18
N TYR A 1089 69.77 69.00 -0.18
CA TYR A 1089 68.79 70.09 -0.19
C TYR A 1089 68.03 70.22 -1.52
N GLN A 1090 68.66 69.88 -2.67
CA GLN A 1090 67.97 69.84 -3.97
C GLN A 1090 66.87 68.78 -4.03
N VAL A 1091 67.03 67.65 -3.33
CA VAL A 1091 65.98 66.62 -3.22
C VAL A 1091 64.79 67.16 -2.42
N LEU A 1092 65.05 67.90 -1.34
CA LEU A 1092 64.01 68.59 -0.58
C LEU A 1092 63.30 69.66 -1.40
N GLU A 1093 64.02 70.50 -2.15
CA GLU A 1093 63.41 71.52 -3.02
C GLU A 1093 62.47 70.91 -4.06
N LYS A 1094 62.84 69.75 -4.62
CA LYS A 1094 61.98 69.02 -5.55
C LYS A 1094 60.71 68.50 -4.85
N ALA A 1095 60.85 67.89 -3.67
CA ALA A 1095 59.71 67.40 -2.90
C ALA A 1095 58.78 68.54 -2.44
N ILE A 1096 59.31 69.70 -2.06
CA ILE A 1096 58.54 70.92 -1.77
C ILE A 1096 57.73 71.36 -2.99
N LYS A 1097 58.33 71.40 -4.18
CA LYS A 1097 57.65 71.81 -5.40
C LYS A 1097 56.53 70.85 -5.81
N GLU A 1098 56.75 69.55 -5.66
CA GLU A 1098 55.74 68.53 -5.95
C GLU A 1098 54.58 68.57 -4.93
N ALA A 1099 54.90 68.78 -3.65
CA ALA A 1099 53.91 68.97 -2.60
C ALA A 1099 53.11 70.28 -2.74
N GLU A 1100 53.74 71.37 -3.17
CA GLU A 1100 53.03 72.61 -3.56
C GLU A 1100 52.09 72.38 -4.73
N GLY A 1101 52.46 71.53 -5.69
CA GLY A 1101 51.61 71.16 -6.82
C GLY A 1101 50.31 70.52 -6.33
N VAL A 1102 50.42 69.51 -5.46
CA VAL A 1102 49.25 68.80 -4.88
C VAL A 1102 48.46 69.72 -3.93
N LEU A 1103 49.11 70.66 -3.25
CA LEU A 1103 48.43 71.62 -2.39
C LEU A 1103 47.50 72.56 -3.20
N HIS A 1104 47.95 73.03 -4.36
CA HIS A 1104 47.19 73.94 -5.22
C HIS A 1104 46.27 73.24 -6.24
N ASP A 1105 46.38 71.94 -6.40
CA ASP A 1105 45.51 71.14 -7.26
C ASP A 1105 44.14 70.96 -6.61
N GLN A 1106 43.08 71.49 -7.23
CA GLN A 1106 41.72 71.44 -6.70
C GLN A 1106 41.12 70.02 -6.77
N ASP A 1107 41.70 69.14 -7.59
CA ASP A 1107 41.23 67.77 -7.79
C ASP A 1107 42.08 66.73 -7.02
N ALA A 1108 43.08 67.17 -6.25
CA ALA A 1108 43.96 66.27 -5.49
C ALA A 1108 43.19 65.47 -4.43
N THR A 1109 43.34 64.15 -4.44
CA THR A 1109 42.69 63.26 -3.48
C THR A 1109 43.39 63.28 -2.10
N GLN A 1110 42.73 62.83 -1.03
CA GLN A 1110 43.37 62.67 0.28
C GLN A 1110 44.58 61.72 0.22
N GLU A 1111 44.57 60.75 -0.68
CA GLU A 1111 45.70 59.85 -0.89
C GLU A 1111 46.90 60.56 -1.55
N ASP A 1112 46.64 61.46 -2.50
CA ASP A 1112 47.69 62.32 -3.09
C ASP A 1112 48.32 63.23 -2.04
N VAL A 1113 47.49 63.82 -1.16
CA VAL A 1113 47.94 64.65 -0.03
C VAL A 1113 48.77 63.83 0.95
N ASN A 1114 48.28 62.66 1.38
CA ASN A 1114 49.00 61.78 2.31
C ASN A 1114 50.35 61.30 1.73
N ARG A 1115 50.38 60.98 0.43
CA ARG A 1115 51.60 60.58 -0.28
C ARG A 1115 52.62 61.71 -0.31
N GLN A 1116 52.20 62.95 -0.52
CA GLN A 1116 53.13 64.09 -0.50
C GLN A 1116 53.61 64.45 0.91
N VAL A 1117 52.79 64.27 1.95
CA VAL A 1117 53.24 64.39 3.34
C VAL A 1117 54.38 63.40 3.63
N LEU A 1118 54.24 62.15 3.18
CA LEU A 1118 55.27 61.11 3.34
C LEU A 1118 56.54 61.44 2.53
N ASN A 1119 56.40 61.90 1.29
CA ASN A 1119 57.54 62.29 0.44
C ASN A 1119 58.31 63.48 1.03
N LEU A 1120 57.61 64.50 1.52
CA LEU A 1120 58.23 65.64 2.20
C LEU A 1120 58.97 65.19 3.46
N LYS A 1121 58.36 64.34 4.28
CA LYS A 1121 59.00 63.79 5.48
C LYS A 1121 60.27 63.02 5.13
N ALA A 1122 60.20 62.14 4.13
CA ALA A 1122 61.36 61.37 3.68
C ALA A 1122 62.48 62.28 3.14
N ALA A 1123 62.13 63.36 2.44
CA ALA A 1123 63.11 64.33 1.93
C ALA A 1123 63.75 65.17 3.04
N ILE A 1124 63.00 65.53 4.09
CA ILE A 1124 63.53 66.19 5.29
C ILE A 1124 64.48 65.26 6.05
N ASP A 1125 64.06 64.01 6.27
CA ASP A 1125 64.85 62.99 7.00
C ASP A 1125 66.16 62.64 6.27
N ALA A 1126 66.23 62.85 4.95
CA ALA A 1126 67.38 62.59 4.10
C ALA A 1126 68.37 63.77 3.96
N LEU A 1127 68.18 64.86 4.69
CA LEU A 1127 69.08 66.03 4.65
C LEU A 1127 70.43 65.76 5.34
N GLU A 1128 71.52 66.11 4.67
CA GLU A 1128 72.89 65.94 5.17
C GLU A 1128 73.52 67.29 5.53
N VAL A 1129 74.07 67.44 6.74
CA VAL A 1129 74.54 68.73 7.30
C VAL A 1129 75.96 69.11 6.81
N ILE A 1130 76.25 70.40 6.60
CA ILE A 1130 77.60 70.89 6.26
C ILE A 1130 78.46 70.97 7.54
N ASP A 1131 79.48 70.11 7.65
CA ASP A 1131 80.40 70.06 8.80
C ASP A 1131 81.57 71.06 8.64
N VAL A 1132 81.65 72.07 9.52
CA VAL A 1132 82.76 73.05 9.58
C VAL A 1132 83.74 72.63 10.69
N LYS A 1133 84.85 71.97 10.32
CA LYS A 1133 85.90 71.58 11.27
C LYS A 1133 86.96 72.67 11.51
N PRO A 1134 87.32 73.00 12.77
CA PRO A 1134 88.60 73.64 13.11
C PRO A 1134 89.73 72.60 13.21
N ILE A 1135 90.94 73.02 12.81
CA ILE A 1135 92.14 72.19 12.57
C ILE A 1135 92.92 71.86 13.87
N ASP A 1136 93.23 70.57 13.99
CA ASP A 1136 94.25 69.79 14.75
C ASP A 1136 95.11 70.39 15.87
N PRO A 1137 95.45 69.53 16.85
CA PRO A 1137 96.87 69.25 17.10
C PRO A 1137 97.23 67.76 17.16
N ILE A 1138 98.14 67.37 16.25
CA ILE A 1138 99.36 66.55 16.43
C ILE A 1138 99.44 65.65 17.70
N LYS A 1139 99.52 64.33 17.53
CA LYS A 1139 100.74 63.51 17.70
C LYS A 1139 100.48 62.00 17.65
N PRO A 1140 101.51 61.22 17.26
CA PRO A 1140 101.38 59.83 16.82
C PRO A 1140 101.58 58.83 17.95
N SER A 1141 101.47 57.55 17.56
CA SER A 1141 101.84 56.32 18.26
C SER A 1141 100.72 55.63 19.06
N GLU A 1142 100.09 54.65 18.39
CA GLU A 1142 99.98 53.24 18.87
C GLU A 1142 101.13 52.90 19.82
N PRO A 1143 101.00 52.02 20.86
CA PRO A 1143 100.51 50.64 20.70
C PRO A 1143 99.92 50.03 22.01
N THR A 1144 99.85 48.69 22.08
CA THR A 1144 99.73 47.80 23.27
C THR A 1144 98.30 47.60 23.80
N ASP A 1145 97.62 46.45 23.68
CA ASP A 1145 97.98 45.03 23.97
C ASP A 1145 98.39 44.86 25.45
N PRO A 1146 97.82 43.92 26.26
CA PRO A 1146 97.96 42.48 26.01
C PRO A 1146 96.81 41.55 26.50
N MET A 1147 96.90 40.30 26.05
CA MET A 1147 96.64 39.00 26.73
C MET A 1147 95.36 38.74 27.56
N ASP A 1148 94.89 37.50 27.36
CA ASP A 1148 93.98 36.64 28.16
C ASP A 1148 92.57 36.50 27.57
N ASN A 1149 92.24 35.33 27.02
CA ASN A 1149 91.58 34.20 27.72
C ASN A 1149 90.25 34.69 28.34
N GLU A 1150 89.08 34.17 28.01
CA GLU A 1150 88.70 32.76 28.11
C GLU A 1150 87.22 32.71 27.62
N THR A 1151 86.86 31.81 26.69
CA THR A 1151 86.07 30.58 26.93
C THR A 1151 84.61 30.83 27.36
N THR A 1152 83.58 30.10 27.00
CA THR A 1152 83.29 28.88 26.23
C THR A 1152 81.77 28.73 26.30
N GLU A 1153 81.21 27.88 25.44
CA GLU A 1153 79.96 27.13 25.68
C GLU A 1153 78.59 27.84 25.52
N ILE A 1154 77.97 27.59 24.36
CA ILE A 1154 76.75 26.74 24.15
C ILE A 1154 76.10 26.29 25.48
N PRO A 1155 74.77 26.38 25.73
CA PRO A 1155 73.77 25.68 24.89
C PRO A 1155 72.36 26.36 24.85
N ASN A 1156 71.38 25.98 24.02
CA ASN A 1156 71.31 24.99 22.95
C ASN A 1156 70.01 25.11 22.12
N THR A 1157 70.14 24.79 20.83
CA THR A 1157 69.35 23.88 19.96
C THR A 1157 67.81 24.01 19.87
N ALA A 1158 67.23 24.18 18.67
CA ALA A 1158 67.09 23.21 17.55
C ALA A 1158 66.02 22.13 17.86
N ASP A 1159 65.16 21.74 16.91
CA ASP A 1159 65.57 20.92 15.77
C ASP A 1159 64.54 20.88 14.62
N ARG A 1160 65.08 20.71 13.39
CA ARG A 1160 64.59 19.96 12.20
C ARG A 1160 63.12 20.11 11.75
N SER A 1161 62.78 20.20 10.47
CA SER A 1161 63.45 19.79 9.23
C SER A 1161 62.66 20.29 8.00
N ASN A 1162 63.40 20.54 6.91
CA ASN A 1162 63.08 20.34 5.49
C ASN A 1162 61.93 19.33 5.22
N LEU A 1163 61.12 19.39 4.17
CA LEU A 1163 61.31 19.70 2.75
C LEU A 1163 59.98 20.30 2.23
N GLY A 1164 59.94 21.25 1.29
CA GLY A 1164 60.37 21.06 -0.09
C GLY A 1164 59.25 20.36 -0.89
N ILE A 1165 58.31 20.98 -1.63
CA ILE A 1165 58.43 21.95 -2.73
C ILE A 1165 57.77 21.34 -4.02
N TRP A 1166 57.13 22.22 -4.80
CA TRP A 1166 56.69 22.15 -6.22
C TRP A 1166 55.53 21.19 -6.61
N ILE A 1167 54.66 21.47 -7.59
CA ILE A 1167 54.03 22.66 -8.18
C ILE A 1167 53.28 22.15 -9.43
N ASP A 1168 52.09 22.72 -9.64
CA ASP A 1168 51.42 23.03 -10.91
C ASP A 1168 50.79 22.01 -11.89
N LEU A 1169 49.50 22.33 -12.12
CA LEU A 1169 48.87 22.80 -13.37
C LEU A 1169 48.08 21.83 -14.28
N LEU A 1170 46.82 22.26 -14.44
CA LEU A 1170 45.99 22.36 -15.66
C LEU A 1170 45.15 21.17 -16.14
N GLY A 1171 43.85 21.42 -16.22
CA GLY A 1171 43.24 21.61 -17.54
C GLY A 1171 42.10 20.68 -17.95
N VAL A 1172 40.86 21.07 -17.62
CA VAL A 1172 39.64 21.12 -18.45
C VAL A 1172 39.44 20.06 -19.56
N SER A 1173 38.35 19.29 -19.48
CA SER A 1173 37.20 19.39 -20.41
C SER A 1173 36.19 18.24 -20.25
N THR A 1174 34.93 18.62 -20.45
CA THR A 1174 33.68 17.89 -20.28
C THR A 1174 33.26 17.20 -21.58
N ILE A 1175 32.55 16.06 -21.51
CA ILE A 1175 31.26 15.73 -22.21
C ILE A 1175 31.05 14.21 -22.40
N VAL A 1176 30.04 13.70 -21.68
CA VAL A 1176 28.89 12.87 -22.12
C VAL A 1176 29.11 11.50 -22.79
N LEU A 1177 28.68 10.41 -22.12
CA LEU A 1177 27.51 9.54 -22.42
C LEU A 1177 27.58 8.21 -21.64
N ARG A 1178 26.44 7.78 -21.10
CA ARG A 1178 26.22 6.47 -20.45
C ARG A 1178 26.11 5.35 -21.49
N CYS A 1179 26.63 4.17 -21.15
CA CYS A 1179 26.01 2.87 -21.41
C CYS A 1179 26.52 1.84 -20.39
N GLU A 1180 25.61 1.00 -19.90
CA GLU A 1180 25.82 -0.07 -18.92
C GLU A 1180 26.65 -1.24 -19.50
N TYR A 1181 27.33 -2.00 -18.63
CA TYR A 1181 27.01 -3.41 -18.30
C TYR A 1181 28.24 -4.16 -17.71
N ALA A 1182 27.95 -5.16 -16.86
CA ALA A 1182 28.74 -6.36 -16.51
C ALA A 1182 29.97 -6.31 -15.57
N LYS A 1183 29.68 -6.65 -14.30
CA LYS A 1183 30.30 -7.66 -13.40
C LYS A 1183 31.62 -8.40 -13.79
N ARG A 1184 32.48 -8.43 -12.75
CA ARG A 1184 33.12 -9.59 -12.05
C ARG A 1184 34.53 -10.10 -12.44
N LYS A 1185 35.25 -10.38 -11.32
CA LYS A 1185 36.28 -11.41 -11.04
C LYS A 1185 37.71 -11.07 -11.52
N TYR A 1186 38.79 -11.24 -10.75
CA TYR A 1186 39.12 -12.31 -9.80
C TYR A 1186 40.30 -11.95 -8.85
N LYS A 1187 40.32 -12.63 -7.68
CA LYS A 1187 41.47 -12.99 -6.80
C LYS A 1187 42.19 -11.82 -6.08
N ARG A 1188 42.36 -11.84 -4.76
CA ARG A 1188 42.67 -12.96 -3.86
C ARG A 1188 42.16 -12.68 -2.45
#